data_AF-A0A2Z6UMC4-F1
#
_entry.id   AF-A0A2Z6UMC4-F1
#
_cell.length_a   1.000
_cell.length_b   1.000
_cell.length_c   1.000
_cell.angle_alpha   90.00
_cell.angle_beta   90.00
_cell.angle_gamma   90.00
#
_symmetry.space_group_name_H-M   'P 1'
#
loop_
_entity.id
_entity.type
_entity.pdbx_description
1 polymer ?
#
loop_
_entity_poly.entity_id
_entity_poly.type
_entity_poly.pdbx_seq_one_letter_code
_entity_poly.pdbx_strand_id
1 'polypeptide(L)'
;MKAAAVIEQYKNGRRDFRGESLRGGNFRGADLTGADFSGCDIRGANFSRANLTGVKFAGAKAGLPKRWLVILLGLALVLILFSSYFSTMAGYLVGLIFDSSSTQNQVIGWSILIFLICFCAVTWRKNILAVAGAGAVAGALALAVAGALAGALAVALALAGAVAGALAVAGAGVGALAGAVAVAGAGAVAGALALAVAVAGAVAGALALAVAVAGAVAVAVAGTVTAAVAISVAVAVALTLFFCWLGWLTLKQESRDTWLRKIVIAFAAIGGTSFFQANLTATDFTGATLKSTNFNQAILNKTIFKQAIKLELARPGNTLLANPQIREFLIDSRTGSGKDFAQADLRGAYLEGANLQAANLRLANISEASLQYANLAGANLTEVNAVNADLRHATLTGACVENWNIDATTQLDEVDCQYIYLLNGQKERRPSSGEFQPGEFTKLFAEMFDTVDLIFRNGVDWKAFIAALKEVQVQNEDTPLQVQSIANKGDGVIVVKVHVPPDTDKEKIHQEFNQNYQLQLAAIEAQYKAQLTAKETEIAIYRQQSVDMMEITKTLANRPIHVEAKAMSNSNDSSPNITIRDINNSAVNFGEIIGDVTNTINQIAADASPENAQLKALLQELTQAIEIDSHLDAEEKAEAANQVKKIAQASQNPDDAGLQNKAQRAVNFLETIAKALEPASKLAQACQKALPIILKILGF
;
A
#
# COMPACT_ATOMS: atom_id res chain seq x y z
N MET A 1 18.99 -38.43 -18.01
CA MET A 1 20.06 -37.60 -18.62
C MET A 1 20.92 -36.88 -17.57
N LYS A 2 22.21 -36.62 -17.83
CA LYS A 2 23.03 -35.71 -16.98
C LYS A 2 22.65 -34.25 -17.25
N ALA A 3 22.74 -33.39 -16.23
CA ALA A 3 22.38 -31.97 -16.38
C ALA A 3 23.18 -31.24 -17.46
N ALA A 4 24.49 -31.50 -17.57
CA ALA A 4 25.34 -30.90 -18.60
C ALA A 4 24.83 -31.20 -20.02
N ALA A 5 24.40 -32.44 -20.27
CA ALA A 5 23.87 -32.85 -21.58
C ALA A 5 22.52 -32.18 -21.89
N VAL A 6 21.65 -31.99 -20.89
CA VAL A 6 20.40 -31.23 -21.05
C VAL A 6 20.71 -29.79 -21.44
N ILE A 7 21.65 -29.14 -20.74
CA ILE A 7 22.03 -27.74 -21.01
C ILE A 7 22.65 -27.61 -22.40
N GLU A 8 23.50 -28.55 -22.81
CA GLU A 8 24.11 -28.58 -24.14
C GLU A 8 23.05 -28.78 -25.23
N GLN A 9 22.14 -29.75 -25.06
CA GLN A 9 21.04 -29.96 -26.01
C GLN A 9 20.09 -28.77 -26.07
N TYR A 10 19.85 -28.09 -24.94
CA TYR A 10 19.06 -26.87 -24.90
C TYR A 10 19.73 -25.73 -25.70
N LYS A 11 21.05 -25.56 -25.56
CA LYS A 11 21.83 -24.62 -26.37
C LYS A 11 21.75 -24.97 -27.86
N ASN A 12 21.70 -26.25 -28.20
CA ASN A 12 21.52 -26.75 -29.56
C ASN A 12 20.06 -26.69 -30.06
N GLY A 13 19.16 -26.01 -29.34
CA GLY A 13 17.79 -25.75 -29.78
C GLY A 13 16.75 -26.76 -29.29
N ARG A 14 17.14 -27.85 -28.62
CA ARG A 14 16.18 -28.81 -28.06
C ARG A 14 15.40 -28.14 -26.92
N ARG A 15 14.07 -28.33 -26.89
CA ARG A 15 13.21 -27.87 -25.79
C ARG A 15 12.45 -29.01 -25.10
N ASP A 16 12.21 -30.12 -25.80
CA ASP A 16 11.48 -31.28 -25.27
C ASP A 16 12.40 -32.26 -24.53
N PHE A 17 12.26 -32.34 -23.22
CA PHE A 17 12.96 -33.27 -22.34
C PHE A 17 12.00 -34.18 -21.56
N ARG A 18 10.76 -34.35 -22.04
CA ARG A 18 9.70 -35.04 -21.30
C ARG A 18 10.08 -36.47 -20.88
N GLY A 19 9.67 -36.86 -19.68
CA GLY A 19 9.87 -38.21 -19.12
C GLY A 19 11.32 -38.54 -18.72
N GLU A 20 12.28 -37.66 -18.97
CA GLU A 20 13.68 -37.89 -18.63
C GLU A 20 13.92 -37.95 -17.11
N SER A 21 14.90 -38.75 -16.71
CA SER A 21 15.39 -38.73 -15.33
C SER A 21 16.50 -37.69 -15.17
N LEU A 22 16.21 -36.62 -14.42
CA LEU A 22 17.13 -35.50 -14.14
C LEU A 22 17.56 -35.46 -12.67
N ARG A 23 17.44 -36.60 -11.98
CA ARG A 23 17.66 -36.72 -10.53
C ARG A 23 19.05 -36.26 -10.14
N GLY A 24 19.13 -35.37 -9.15
CA GLY A 24 20.41 -34.84 -8.69
C GLY A 24 21.13 -33.96 -9.70
N GLY A 25 20.50 -33.60 -10.83
CA GLY A 25 21.09 -32.73 -11.84
C GLY A 25 21.32 -31.32 -11.31
N ASN A 26 22.45 -30.71 -11.66
CA ASN A 26 22.76 -29.33 -11.30
C ASN A 26 22.47 -28.40 -12.47
N PHE A 27 21.42 -27.59 -12.34
CA PHE A 27 20.95 -26.58 -13.28
C PHE A 27 21.04 -25.17 -12.66
N ARG A 28 21.88 -25.00 -11.63
CA ARG A 28 22.00 -23.74 -10.92
C ARG A 28 22.41 -22.61 -11.88
N GLY A 29 21.63 -21.54 -11.91
CA GLY A 29 21.89 -20.40 -12.79
C GLY A 29 21.68 -20.66 -14.29
N ALA A 30 21.17 -21.84 -14.68
CA ALA A 30 20.91 -22.14 -16.08
C ALA A 30 19.70 -21.35 -16.59
N ASP A 31 19.76 -20.92 -17.84
CA ASP A 31 18.59 -20.45 -18.58
C ASP A 31 18.00 -21.63 -19.35
N LEU A 32 16.75 -21.97 -19.02
CA LEU A 32 15.99 -23.05 -19.63
C LEU A 32 14.59 -22.58 -20.04
N THR A 33 14.42 -21.28 -20.33
CA THR A 33 13.14 -20.68 -20.71
C THR A 33 12.39 -21.50 -21.78
N GLY A 34 11.11 -21.79 -21.50
CA GLY A 34 10.22 -22.53 -22.40
C GLY A 34 10.57 -24.02 -22.60
N ALA A 35 11.52 -24.58 -21.85
CA ALA A 35 11.78 -26.02 -21.89
C ALA A 35 10.60 -26.84 -21.34
N ASP A 36 10.44 -28.06 -21.85
CA ASP A 36 9.41 -29.00 -21.41
C ASP A 36 10.04 -30.17 -20.66
N PHE A 37 9.85 -30.19 -19.35
CA PHE A 37 10.25 -31.25 -18.42
C PHE A 37 9.04 -32.02 -17.87
N SER A 38 7.94 -32.06 -18.62
CA SER A 38 6.73 -32.77 -18.19
C SER A 38 7.02 -34.26 -17.95
N GLY A 39 6.52 -34.80 -16.83
CA GLY A 39 6.73 -36.18 -16.42
C GLY A 39 8.15 -36.54 -15.96
N CYS A 40 9.09 -35.59 -15.95
CA CYS A 40 10.47 -35.85 -15.55
C CYS A 40 10.61 -36.22 -14.07
N ASP A 41 11.60 -37.05 -13.76
CA ASP A 41 12.03 -37.29 -12.38
C ASP A 41 13.14 -36.30 -12.00
N ILE A 42 12.76 -35.21 -11.34
CA ILE A 42 13.65 -34.11 -10.96
C ILE A 42 14.04 -34.17 -9.47
N ARG A 43 13.88 -35.32 -8.81
CA ARG A 43 14.21 -35.47 -7.37
C ARG A 43 15.68 -35.16 -7.09
N GLY A 44 15.91 -34.20 -6.19
CA GLY A 44 17.24 -33.73 -5.81
C GLY A 44 17.92 -32.84 -6.85
N ALA A 45 17.23 -32.49 -7.94
CA ALA A 45 17.77 -31.56 -8.93
C ALA A 45 17.85 -30.14 -8.34
N ASN A 46 18.91 -29.42 -8.72
CA ASN A 46 19.18 -28.07 -8.24
C ASN A 46 18.96 -27.06 -9.37
N PHE A 47 17.82 -26.38 -9.35
CA PHE A 47 17.48 -25.27 -10.25
C PHE A 47 17.64 -23.91 -9.56
N SER A 48 18.45 -23.82 -8.51
CA SER A 48 18.57 -22.57 -7.76
C SER A 48 19.11 -21.46 -8.67
N ARG A 49 18.51 -20.26 -8.63
CA ARG A 49 18.85 -19.11 -9.49
C ARG A 49 18.70 -19.35 -11.00
N ALA A 50 18.06 -20.44 -11.43
CA ALA A 50 17.80 -20.69 -12.83
C ALA A 50 16.72 -19.74 -13.36
N ASN A 51 16.80 -19.39 -14.65
CA ASN A 51 15.69 -18.79 -15.37
C ASN A 51 14.82 -19.90 -15.96
N LEU A 52 13.61 -20.06 -15.42
CA LEU A 52 12.66 -21.09 -15.78
C LEU A 52 11.36 -20.49 -16.31
N THR A 53 11.39 -19.27 -16.85
CA THR A 53 10.19 -18.63 -17.37
C THR A 53 9.52 -19.52 -18.43
N GLY A 54 8.21 -19.75 -18.30
CA GLY A 54 7.42 -20.55 -19.25
C GLY A 54 7.77 -22.05 -19.30
N VAL A 55 8.56 -22.57 -18.36
CA VAL A 55 8.95 -24.00 -18.34
C VAL A 55 7.77 -24.88 -17.92
N LYS A 56 7.66 -26.07 -18.52
CA LYS A 56 6.64 -27.06 -18.14
C LYS A 56 7.23 -28.14 -17.27
N PHE A 57 6.71 -28.29 -16.05
CA PHE A 57 6.97 -29.39 -15.12
C PHE A 57 5.70 -30.22 -14.87
N ALA A 58 4.74 -30.21 -15.81
CA ALA A 58 3.47 -30.91 -15.65
C ALA A 58 3.69 -32.41 -15.34
N GLY A 59 3.13 -32.92 -14.25
CA GLY A 59 3.31 -34.30 -13.80
C GLY A 59 4.74 -34.68 -13.36
N ALA A 60 5.68 -33.74 -13.28
CA ALA A 60 7.04 -34.01 -12.85
C ALA A 60 7.11 -34.45 -11.38
N LYS A 61 8.12 -35.25 -11.04
CA LYS A 61 8.35 -35.78 -9.69
C LYS A 61 9.52 -35.05 -9.04
N ALA A 62 9.22 -34.08 -8.18
CA ALA A 62 10.20 -33.37 -7.37
C ALA A 62 10.34 -33.99 -5.96
N GLY A 63 11.34 -33.51 -5.22
CA GLY A 63 11.58 -33.86 -3.84
C GLY A 63 12.85 -34.66 -3.60
N LEU A 64 12.89 -35.39 -2.48
CA LEU A 64 14.10 -36.08 -2.03
C LEU A 64 14.38 -37.38 -2.83
N PRO A 65 15.60 -37.60 -3.34
CA PRO A 65 15.97 -38.88 -3.92
C PRO A 65 16.24 -39.91 -2.80
N LYS A 66 15.94 -41.19 -3.06
CA LYS A 66 16.06 -42.30 -2.08
C LYS A 66 17.39 -42.33 -1.31
N ARG A 67 18.53 -42.01 -1.93
CA ARG A 67 19.85 -41.99 -1.29
C ARG A 67 19.96 -41.03 -0.11
N TRP A 68 19.38 -39.83 -0.22
CA TRP A 68 19.39 -38.84 0.85
C TRP A 68 18.49 -39.26 2.01
N LEU A 69 17.42 -40.00 1.73
CA LEU A 69 16.57 -40.58 2.77
C LEU A 69 17.37 -41.59 3.62
N VAL A 70 18.21 -42.41 2.99
CA VAL A 70 19.11 -43.34 3.71
C VAL A 70 20.16 -42.58 4.53
N ILE A 71 20.76 -41.52 3.98
CA ILE A 71 21.73 -40.69 4.70
C ILE A 71 21.10 -40.02 5.92
N LEU A 72 19.88 -39.46 5.78
CA LEU A 72 19.15 -38.84 6.87
C LEU A 72 18.79 -39.87 7.96
N LEU A 73 18.40 -41.09 7.57
CA LEU A 73 18.17 -42.18 8.53
C LEU A 73 19.47 -42.54 9.26
N GLY A 74 20.59 -42.64 8.56
CA GLY A 74 21.90 -42.88 9.17
C GLY A 74 22.31 -41.78 10.15
N LEU A 75 22.14 -40.50 9.76
CA LEU A 75 22.41 -39.35 10.64
C LEU A 75 21.49 -39.34 11.86
N ALA A 76 20.20 -39.67 11.69
CA ALA A 76 19.27 -39.78 12.81
C ALA A 76 19.69 -40.88 13.79
N LEU A 77 20.10 -42.05 13.28
CA LEU A 77 20.63 -43.14 14.11
C LEU A 77 21.90 -42.71 14.87
N VAL A 78 22.83 -41.99 14.22
CA VAL A 78 24.01 -41.45 14.87
C VAL A 78 23.62 -40.46 15.98
N LEU A 79 22.70 -39.54 15.72
CA LEU A 79 22.23 -38.58 16.73
C LEU A 79 21.56 -39.27 17.93
N ILE A 80 20.80 -40.33 17.69
CA ILE A 80 20.21 -41.16 18.75
C ILE A 80 21.32 -41.81 19.59
N LEU A 81 22.33 -42.41 18.96
CA LEU A 81 23.47 -43.02 19.67
C LEU A 81 24.22 -41.99 20.53
N PHE A 82 24.48 -40.79 19.99
CA PHE A 82 25.09 -39.70 20.74
C PHE A 82 24.22 -39.25 21.92
N SER A 83 22.92 -39.07 21.70
CA SER A 83 21.99 -38.67 22.77
C SER A 83 21.93 -39.71 23.89
N SER A 84 21.91 -41.01 23.54
CA SER A 84 21.92 -42.10 24.51
C SER A 84 23.23 -42.12 25.30
N TYR A 85 24.38 -41.95 24.64
CA TYR A 85 25.69 -41.88 25.30
C TYR A 85 25.76 -40.72 26.31
N PHE A 86 25.34 -39.53 25.92
CA PHE A 86 25.30 -38.37 26.82
C PHE A 86 24.32 -38.54 27.98
N SER A 87 23.16 -39.20 27.74
CA SER A 87 22.19 -39.50 28.80
C SER A 87 22.74 -40.51 29.80
N THR A 88 23.41 -41.58 29.35
CA THR A 88 24.06 -42.54 30.24
C THR A 88 25.20 -41.89 31.04
N MET A 89 25.98 -41.01 30.41
CA MET A 89 27.03 -40.27 31.08
C MET A 89 26.46 -39.33 32.15
N ALA A 90 25.38 -38.59 31.83
CA ALA A 90 24.71 -37.73 32.80
C ALA A 90 24.14 -38.53 33.99
N GLY A 91 23.52 -39.69 33.74
CA GLY A 91 23.03 -40.57 34.80
C GLY A 91 24.14 -41.11 35.69
N TYR A 92 25.27 -41.52 35.11
CA TYR A 92 26.46 -41.94 35.85
C TYR A 92 27.02 -40.81 36.73
N LEU A 93 27.11 -39.59 36.18
CA LEU A 93 27.58 -38.41 36.91
C LEU A 93 26.67 -38.04 38.08
N VAL A 94 25.35 -38.14 37.90
CA VAL A 94 24.38 -37.95 38.99
C VAL A 94 24.53 -39.05 40.05
N GLY A 95 24.74 -40.31 39.63
CA GLY A 95 24.99 -41.41 40.55
C GLY A 95 26.21 -41.17 41.46
N LEU A 96 27.29 -40.63 40.91
CA LEU A 96 28.50 -40.27 41.68
C LEU A 96 28.26 -39.17 42.72
N ILE A 97 27.32 -38.26 42.47
CA ILE A 97 26.96 -37.19 43.42
C ILE A 97 26.28 -37.77 44.68
N PHE A 98 25.49 -38.84 44.53
CA PHE A 98 24.72 -39.44 45.61
C PHE A 98 25.37 -40.66 46.26
N ASP A 99 26.52 -41.12 45.76
CA ASP A 99 27.30 -42.19 46.38
C ASP A 99 27.99 -41.67 47.66
N SER A 100 27.41 -41.99 48.83
CA SER A 100 27.93 -41.59 50.16
C SER A 100 29.09 -42.43 50.66
N SER A 101 29.49 -43.46 49.93
CA SER A 101 30.55 -44.39 50.34
C SER A 101 31.96 -43.84 50.11
N SER A 102 32.12 -42.86 49.21
CA SER A 102 33.42 -42.26 48.88
C SER A 102 33.30 -40.75 48.69
N THR A 103 33.91 -39.99 49.60
CA THR A 103 34.00 -38.52 49.50
C THR A 103 34.71 -38.07 48.22
N GLN A 104 35.62 -38.89 47.67
CA GLN A 104 36.28 -38.63 46.40
C GLN A 104 35.30 -38.70 45.22
N ASN A 105 34.37 -39.66 45.22
CA ASN A 105 33.33 -39.77 44.17
C ASN A 105 32.37 -38.58 44.18
N GLN A 106 31.99 -38.11 45.37
CA GLN A 106 31.14 -36.91 45.51
C GLN A 106 31.84 -35.64 45.01
N VAL A 107 33.11 -35.43 45.38
CA VAL A 107 33.88 -34.27 44.93
C VAL A 107 34.04 -34.30 43.40
N ILE A 108 34.30 -35.47 42.82
CA ILE A 108 34.39 -35.65 41.36
C ILE A 108 33.03 -35.36 40.71
N GLY A 109 31.93 -35.91 41.24
CA GLY A 109 30.58 -35.70 40.72
C GLY A 109 30.16 -34.22 40.72
N TRP A 110 30.34 -33.52 41.84
CA TRP A 110 30.03 -32.09 41.95
C TRP A 110 30.93 -31.22 41.05
N SER A 111 32.22 -31.54 40.97
CA SER A 111 33.16 -30.80 40.11
C SER A 111 32.80 -30.90 38.63
N ILE A 112 32.41 -32.10 38.17
CA ILE A 112 31.98 -32.31 36.78
C ILE A 112 30.62 -31.66 36.52
N LEU A 113 29.69 -31.68 37.48
CA LEU A 113 28.39 -31.01 37.34
C LEU A 113 28.54 -29.48 37.22
N ILE A 114 29.40 -28.87 38.05
CA ILE A 114 29.72 -27.44 37.98
C ILE A 114 30.34 -27.11 36.61
N PHE A 115 31.28 -27.93 36.13
CA PHE A 115 31.87 -27.76 34.81
C PHE A 115 30.82 -27.87 33.68
N LEU A 116 29.90 -28.83 33.74
CA LEU A 116 28.81 -28.99 32.77
C LEU A 116 27.83 -27.81 32.80
N ILE A 117 27.49 -27.29 33.98
CA ILE A 117 26.63 -26.10 34.11
C ILE A 117 27.34 -24.88 33.52
N CYS A 118 28.63 -24.68 33.81
CA CYS A 118 29.43 -23.61 33.20
C CYS A 118 29.55 -23.78 31.68
N PHE A 119 29.78 -24.99 31.19
CA PHE A 119 29.84 -25.30 29.76
C PHE A 119 28.50 -25.04 29.06
N CYS A 120 27.38 -25.47 29.66
CA CYS A 120 26.03 -25.19 29.18
C CYS A 120 25.74 -23.68 29.20
N ALA A 121 26.11 -22.95 30.26
CA ALA A 121 25.94 -21.50 30.33
C ALA A 121 26.77 -20.75 29.28
N VAL A 122 28.00 -21.20 29.00
CA VAL A 122 28.89 -20.62 27.98
C VAL A 122 28.38 -20.93 26.57
N THR A 123 27.91 -22.15 26.31
CA THR A 123 27.32 -22.54 25.02
C THR A 123 25.99 -21.82 24.78
N TRP A 124 25.16 -21.61 25.82
CA TRP A 124 23.93 -20.81 25.72
C TRP A 124 24.22 -19.34 25.44
N ARG A 125 25.23 -18.73 26.11
CA ARG A 125 25.66 -17.36 25.84
C ARG A 125 26.23 -17.18 24.42
N LYS A 126 26.96 -18.17 23.90
CA LYS A 126 27.51 -18.11 22.52
C LYS A 126 26.45 -18.33 21.43
N ASN A 127 25.34 -18.99 21.73
CA ASN A 127 24.26 -19.22 20.78
C ASN A 127 23.39 -17.97 20.52
N ILE A 128 23.40 -16.99 21.42
CA ILE A 128 22.72 -15.70 21.21
C ILE A 128 23.47 -14.79 20.22
N LEU A 129 24.80 -14.92 20.11
CA LEU A 129 25.60 -14.18 19.13
C LEU A 129 25.71 -14.90 17.77
N ALA A 130 25.37 -16.18 17.70
CA ALA A 130 25.48 -17.01 16.49
C ALA A 130 24.25 -16.94 15.54
N VAL A 131 23.27 -16.09 15.83
CA VAL A 131 22.17 -15.77 14.89
C VAL A 131 22.66 -14.85 13.75
N ALA A 132 23.90 -14.35 13.80
CA ALA A 132 24.46 -13.44 12.79
C ALA A 132 25.48 -14.03 11.79
N GLY A 133 25.83 -15.33 11.82
CA GLY A 133 26.81 -15.82 10.84
C GLY A 133 27.03 -17.34 10.80
N ALA A 134 26.49 -17.99 9.76
CA ALA A 134 26.53 -19.44 9.54
C ALA A 134 27.91 -20.03 9.12
N GLY A 135 29.03 -19.37 9.40
CA GLY A 135 30.37 -19.79 8.95
C GLY A 135 31.19 -20.64 9.93
N ALA A 136 30.89 -20.62 11.23
CA ALA A 136 31.79 -21.16 12.26
C ALA A 136 31.49 -22.61 12.70
N VAL A 137 30.46 -23.26 12.14
CA VAL A 137 30.05 -24.62 12.56
C VAL A 137 31.03 -25.70 12.08
N ALA A 138 31.75 -25.46 10.98
CA ALA A 138 32.73 -26.42 10.46
C ALA A 138 34.06 -26.45 11.25
N GLY A 139 34.51 -25.31 11.80
CA GLY A 139 35.76 -25.23 12.55
C GLY A 139 35.69 -25.81 13.97
N ALA A 140 34.54 -25.68 14.64
CA ALA A 140 34.34 -26.20 15.98
C ALA A 140 34.23 -27.74 16.02
N LEU A 141 33.67 -28.35 14.95
CA LEU A 141 33.58 -29.82 14.84
C LEU A 141 34.96 -30.47 14.66
N ALA A 142 35.90 -29.80 13.96
CA ALA A 142 37.26 -30.29 13.76
C ALA A 142 38.10 -30.22 15.06
N LEU A 143 37.93 -29.18 15.87
CA LEU A 143 38.63 -29.04 17.16
C LEU A 143 38.06 -29.96 18.26
N ALA A 144 36.76 -30.25 18.23
CA ALA A 144 36.14 -31.20 19.16
C ALA A 144 36.60 -32.65 18.91
N VAL A 145 36.82 -33.04 17.65
CA VAL A 145 37.38 -34.35 17.29
C VAL A 145 38.87 -34.45 17.66
N ALA A 146 39.64 -33.37 17.50
CA ALA A 146 41.06 -33.34 17.88
C ALA A 146 41.26 -33.42 19.41
N GLY A 147 40.42 -32.73 20.19
CA GLY A 147 40.45 -32.78 21.65
C GLY A 147 40.01 -34.13 22.23
N ALA A 148 39.01 -34.78 21.61
CA ALA A 148 38.56 -36.11 22.01
C ALA A 148 39.60 -37.21 21.72
N LEU A 149 40.37 -37.09 20.63
CA LEU A 149 41.48 -38.00 20.32
C LEU A 149 42.70 -37.81 21.25
N ALA A 150 43.00 -36.59 21.69
CA ALA A 150 44.08 -36.32 22.64
C ALA A 150 43.76 -36.81 24.07
N GLY A 151 42.49 -36.67 24.50
CA GLY A 151 42.04 -37.17 25.81
C GLY A 151 41.96 -38.70 25.89
N ALA A 152 41.56 -39.36 24.81
CA ALA A 152 41.49 -40.83 24.76
C ALA A 152 42.89 -41.50 24.83
N LEU A 153 43.93 -40.84 24.30
CA LEU A 153 45.30 -41.36 24.33
C LEU A 153 45.98 -41.20 25.71
N ALA A 154 45.64 -40.14 26.45
CA ALA A 154 46.20 -39.89 27.79
C ALA A 154 45.66 -40.85 28.86
N VAL A 155 44.41 -41.30 28.72
CA VAL A 155 43.80 -42.29 29.63
C VAL A 155 44.24 -43.72 29.29
N ALA A 156 44.54 -44.00 28.01
CA ALA A 156 45.08 -45.30 27.59
C ALA A 156 46.50 -45.58 28.14
N LEU A 157 47.34 -44.54 28.35
CA LEU A 157 48.66 -44.70 28.99
C LEU A 157 48.61 -44.72 30.52
N ALA A 158 47.60 -44.12 31.16
CA ALA A 158 47.43 -44.20 32.61
C ALA A 158 47.00 -45.60 33.09
N LEU A 159 46.35 -46.39 32.22
CA LEU A 159 45.95 -47.77 32.49
C LEU A 159 47.05 -48.81 32.19
N ALA A 160 48.16 -48.41 31.58
CA ALA A 160 49.33 -49.30 31.42
C ALA A 160 50.17 -49.41 32.72
N GLY A 161 50.10 -48.41 33.60
CA GLY A 161 50.83 -48.40 34.89
C GLY A 161 50.17 -49.23 36.01
N ALA A 162 48.86 -49.48 35.91
CA ALA A 162 48.12 -50.22 36.95
C ALA A 162 48.13 -51.75 36.75
N VAL A 163 48.75 -52.26 35.68
CA VAL A 163 48.87 -53.70 35.40
C VAL A 163 50.22 -54.28 35.88
N ALA A 164 51.17 -53.46 36.33
CA ALA A 164 52.46 -53.93 36.84
C ALA A 164 52.45 -54.33 38.34
N GLY A 165 51.39 -54.03 39.09
CA GLY A 165 51.33 -54.26 40.55
C GLY A 165 50.61 -55.54 41.01
N ALA A 166 49.92 -56.25 40.11
CA ALA A 166 49.04 -57.38 40.48
C ALA A 166 49.54 -58.74 39.96
N LEU A 167 50.86 -58.92 39.87
CA LEU A 167 51.47 -60.17 39.41
C LEU A 167 52.68 -60.54 40.28
N ALA A 168 52.44 -60.79 41.57
CA ALA A 168 53.44 -61.38 42.46
C ALA A 168 52.85 -62.01 43.74
N VAL A 169 51.90 -62.96 43.65
CA VAL A 169 51.75 -63.98 44.70
C VAL A 169 51.39 -65.34 44.08
N ALA A 170 52.41 -66.19 44.00
CA ALA A 170 52.46 -67.66 44.13
C ALA A 170 51.56 -68.54 43.21
N GLY A 171 52.25 -69.33 42.39
CA GLY A 171 51.71 -70.25 41.38
C GLY A 171 51.13 -71.59 41.88
N ALA A 172 50.27 -72.16 41.01
CA ALA A 172 50.18 -73.58 40.59
C ALA A 172 49.10 -73.68 39.47
N GLY A 173 49.43 -73.67 38.17
CA GLY A 173 49.46 -74.84 37.24
C GLY A 173 48.13 -75.63 37.19
N VAL A 174 47.37 -75.83 36.09
CA VAL A 174 47.59 -75.89 34.63
C VAL A 174 46.22 -75.75 33.91
N GLY A 175 46.13 -75.04 32.77
CA GLY A 175 45.15 -75.34 31.68
C GLY A 175 44.10 -74.27 31.28
N ALA A 176 44.24 -73.77 30.04
CA ALA A 176 43.27 -73.01 29.19
C ALA A 176 42.95 -71.55 29.61
N LEU A 177 42.91 -70.53 28.75
CA LEU A 177 42.62 -70.44 27.32
C LEU A 177 43.27 -69.17 26.73
N ALA A 178 43.81 -69.28 25.52
CA ALA A 178 44.43 -68.21 24.74
C ALA A 178 43.46 -67.66 23.68
N GLY A 179 43.64 -66.38 23.30
CA GLY A 179 43.06 -65.74 22.09
C GLY A 179 41.61 -65.27 22.24
N ALA A 180 41.15 -64.18 21.63
CA ALA A 180 41.64 -63.54 20.42
C ALA A 180 41.16 -62.09 20.30
N VAL A 181 42.08 -61.23 19.88
CA VAL A 181 41.80 -60.18 18.90
C VAL A 181 42.00 -60.82 17.52
N ALA A 182 40.96 -60.94 16.67
CA ALA A 182 41.03 -60.93 15.20
C ALA A 182 39.68 -61.25 14.51
N VAL A 183 39.28 -60.32 13.64
CA VAL A 183 38.52 -60.41 12.37
C VAL A 183 38.00 -61.79 11.89
N ALA A 184 36.70 -61.85 11.56
CA ALA A 184 36.10 -62.56 10.39
C ALA A 184 34.64 -62.09 10.24
N GLY A 185 34.04 -61.79 9.07
CA GLY A 185 34.41 -62.10 7.70
C GLY A 185 33.58 -63.25 7.13
N ALA A 186 32.49 -62.90 6.44
CA ALA A 186 31.73 -63.67 5.42
C ALA A 186 30.81 -64.86 5.83
N GLY A 187 29.55 -64.78 5.36
CA GLY A 187 28.91 -65.92 4.69
C GLY A 187 27.68 -66.57 5.34
N ALA A 188 26.49 -65.99 5.12
CA ALA A 188 25.27 -66.77 4.82
C ALA A 188 24.31 -65.92 3.98
N VAL A 189 24.43 -66.08 2.67
CA VAL A 189 23.46 -65.68 1.65
C VAL A 189 22.42 -66.80 1.56
N ALA A 190 21.15 -66.52 1.86
CA ALA A 190 19.98 -67.20 1.27
C ALA A 190 18.69 -66.48 1.72
N GLY A 191 17.95 -65.91 0.78
CA GLY A 191 16.64 -65.29 1.03
C GLY A 191 16.38 -64.01 0.23
N ALA A 192 16.65 -64.02 -1.08
CA ALA A 192 16.12 -63.01 -1.99
C ALA A 192 14.63 -63.31 -2.28
N LEU A 193 13.72 -62.48 -1.75
CA LEU A 193 12.33 -62.16 -2.17
C LEU A 193 11.67 -61.56 -0.91
N ALA A 194 10.95 -60.43 -0.88
CA ALA A 194 10.24 -59.74 -1.92
C ALA A 194 10.03 -58.25 -1.54
N LEU A 195 9.97 -57.45 -2.60
CA LEU A 195 9.22 -56.22 -2.82
C LEU A 195 8.61 -55.43 -1.62
N ALA A 196 9.04 -54.17 -1.57
CA ALA A 196 8.18 -53.00 -1.77
C ALA A 196 6.88 -52.88 -0.94
N VAL A 197 6.95 -52.19 0.20
CA VAL A 197 5.96 -51.18 0.58
C VAL A 197 6.66 -50.03 1.32
N ALA A 198 6.67 -48.86 0.68
CA ALA A 198 7.17 -47.64 1.27
C ALA A 198 6.17 -47.08 2.30
N VAL A 199 6.68 -46.57 3.42
CA VAL A 199 6.02 -45.69 4.43
C VAL A 199 5.16 -46.37 5.52
N ALA A 200 5.07 -47.69 5.61
CA ALA A 200 4.59 -48.36 6.84
C ALA A 200 5.61 -49.36 7.43
N GLY A 201 6.51 -49.92 6.62
CA GLY A 201 7.46 -50.96 7.04
C GLY A 201 8.71 -50.45 7.77
N ALA A 202 9.01 -49.15 7.76
CA ALA A 202 10.18 -48.61 8.47
C ALA A 202 9.98 -48.64 10.00
N VAL A 203 8.73 -48.61 10.46
CA VAL A 203 8.41 -48.77 11.88
C VAL A 203 8.61 -50.22 12.31
N ALA A 204 8.22 -51.21 11.50
CA ALA A 204 8.40 -52.64 11.80
C ALA A 204 9.87 -53.12 11.66
N GLY A 205 10.60 -52.64 10.66
CA GLY A 205 12.01 -52.97 10.47
C GLY A 205 12.94 -52.30 11.48
N ALA A 206 12.66 -51.05 11.86
CA ALA A 206 13.34 -50.39 12.98
C ALA A 206 12.91 -50.97 14.33
N LEU A 207 11.65 -51.43 14.49
CA LEU A 207 11.20 -52.23 15.64
C LEU A 207 12.04 -53.50 15.79
N ALA A 208 12.22 -54.27 14.71
CA ALA A 208 12.96 -55.52 14.74
C ALA A 208 14.45 -55.31 15.02
N LEU A 209 15.05 -54.25 14.48
CA LEU A 209 16.47 -53.93 14.71
C LEU A 209 16.70 -53.33 16.11
N ALA A 210 15.82 -52.45 16.62
CA ALA A 210 15.94 -51.88 17.96
C ALA A 210 15.63 -52.91 19.06
N VAL A 211 14.67 -53.82 18.84
CA VAL A 211 14.40 -54.96 19.74
C VAL A 211 15.51 -56.00 19.66
N ALA A 212 16.09 -56.25 18.48
CA ALA A 212 17.24 -57.16 18.33
C ALA A 212 18.53 -56.58 18.93
N VAL A 213 18.77 -55.27 18.83
CA VAL A 213 19.92 -54.60 19.48
C VAL A 213 19.70 -54.49 20.99
N ALA A 214 18.47 -54.23 21.46
CA ALA A 214 18.16 -54.28 22.89
C ALA A 214 18.26 -55.72 23.45
N GLY A 215 17.84 -56.73 22.69
CA GLY A 215 17.99 -58.14 23.04
C GLY A 215 19.45 -58.61 22.99
N ALA A 216 20.23 -58.20 21.99
CA ALA A 216 21.64 -58.55 21.88
C ALA A 216 22.52 -57.85 22.94
N VAL A 217 22.20 -56.60 23.32
CA VAL A 217 22.91 -55.89 24.40
C VAL A 217 22.49 -56.41 25.78
N ALA A 218 21.23 -56.83 25.95
CA ALA A 218 20.78 -57.51 27.17
C ALA A 218 21.40 -58.91 27.35
N VAL A 219 21.74 -59.60 26.26
CA VAL A 219 22.37 -60.93 26.28
C VAL A 219 23.90 -60.86 26.30
N ALA A 220 24.52 -59.81 25.74
CA ALA A 220 25.98 -59.68 25.68
C ALA A 220 26.64 -59.11 26.95
N VAL A 221 25.87 -58.63 27.93
CA VAL A 221 26.38 -58.18 29.24
C VAL A 221 25.58 -58.84 30.35
N ALA A 222 25.69 -60.17 30.45
CA ALA A 222 25.07 -60.96 31.52
C ALA A 222 25.76 -60.80 32.89
N GLY A 223 26.65 -59.81 33.05
CA GLY A 223 27.29 -59.47 34.32
C GLY A 223 27.08 -57.99 34.63
N THR A 224 26.35 -57.71 35.71
CA THR A 224 26.20 -56.40 36.40
C THR A 224 25.38 -55.28 35.75
N VAL A 225 24.41 -55.56 34.88
CA VAL A 225 23.44 -54.55 34.47
C VAL A 225 22.37 -54.39 35.56
N THR A 226 22.51 -53.37 36.40
CA THR A 226 21.49 -52.99 37.39
C THR A 226 20.18 -52.65 36.67
N ALA A 227 19.02 -52.90 37.32
CA ALA A 227 17.69 -52.57 36.78
C ALA A 227 17.58 -51.12 36.26
N ALA A 228 18.40 -50.21 36.78
CA ALA A 228 18.51 -48.82 36.35
C ALA A 228 18.94 -48.65 34.87
N VAL A 229 19.86 -49.48 34.36
CA VAL A 229 20.35 -49.36 32.97
C VAL A 229 19.29 -49.84 31.98
N ALA A 230 18.57 -50.93 32.28
CA ALA A 230 17.47 -51.41 31.44
C ALA A 230 16.33 -50.39 31.34
N ILE A 231 15.99 -49.72 32.46
CA ILE A 231 15.00 -48.63 32.49
C ILE A 231 15.47 -47.44 31.66
N SER A 232 16.74 -47.06 31.74
CA SER A 232 17.29 -45.92 30.97
C SER A 232 17.22 -46.12 29.45
N VAL A 233 17.49 -47.35 28.97
CA VAL A 233 17.38 -47.70 27.54
C VAL A 233 15.92 -47.70 27.09
N ALA A 234 15.01 -48.26 27.91
CA ALA A 234 13.58 -48.26 27.60
C ALA A 234 13.00 -46.84 27.52
N VAL A 235 13.38 -45.94 28.43
CA VAL A 235 12.96 -44.53 28.42
C VAL A 235 13.52 -43.79 27.20
N ALA A 236 14.80 -44.01 26.84
CA ALA A 236 15.40 -43.40 25.65
C ALA A 236 14.70 -43.83 24.35
N VAL A 237 14.34 -45.12 24.23
CA VAL A 237 13.58 -45.64 23.09
C VAL A 237 12.17 -45.04 23.06
N ALA A 238 11.46 -45.00 24.20
CA ALA A 238 10.13 -44.42 24.29
C ALA A 238 10.10 -42.93 23.92
N LEU A 239 11.07 -42.14 24.39
CA LEU A 239 11.21 -40.73 24.04
C LEU A 239 11.52 -40.53 22.55
N THR A 240 12.39 -41.36 21.97
CA THR A 240 12.71 -41.29 20.53
C THR A 240 11.47 -41.59 19.68
N LEU A 241 10.69 -42.61 20.06
CA LEU A 241 9.43 -42.94 19.41
C LEU A 241 8.41 -41.80 19.55
N PHE A 242 8.34 -41.18 20.73
CA PHE A 242 7.49 -40.03 20.99
C PHE A 242 7.87 -38.83 20.11
N PHE A 243 9.16 -38.51 19.96
CA PHE A 243 9.61 -37.43 19.07
C PHE A 243 9.40 -37.74 17.59
N CYS A 244 9.58 -38.98 17.15
CA CYS A 244 9.24 -39.39 15.78
C CYS A 244 7.74 -39.28 15.51
N TRP A 245 6.92 -39.69 16.48
CA TRP A 245 5.47 -39.55 16.43
C TRP A 245 5.06 -38.06 16.39
N LEU A 246 5.67 -37.21 17.22
CA LEU A 246 5.48 -35.75 17.16
C LEU A 246 5.90 -35.17 15.80
N GLY A 247 7.03 -35.59 15.23
CA GLY A 247 7.49 -35.19 13.91
C GLY A 247 6.54 -35.60 12.78
N TRP A 248 5.96 -36.79 12.85
CA TRP A 248 4.95 -37.23 11.90
C TRP A 248 3.63 -36.47 12.08
N LEU A 249 3.20 -36.29 13.34
CA LEU A 249 1.98 -35.58 13.67
C LEU A 249 2.02 -34.11 13.21
N THR A 250 3.17 -33.45 13.39
CA THR A 250 3.41 -32.07 12.93
C THR A 250 3.38 -31.91 11.41
N LEU A 251 3.72 -32.95 10.65
CA LEU A 251 3.60 -32.94 9.18
C LEU A 251 2.16 -33.19 8.71
N LYS A 252 1.35 -33.91 9.48
CA LYS A 252 -0.04 -34.22 9.14
C LYS A 252 -1.01 -33.09 9.52
N GLN A 253 -0.71 -32.36 10.60
CA GLN A 253 -1.61 -31.36 11.17
C GLN A 253 -1.05 -29.95 11.01
N GLU A 254 -1.56 -29.24 10.00
CA GLU A 254 -1.10 -27.92 9.58
C GLU A 254 -1.20 -26.84 10.68
N SER A 255 -2.19 -26.97 11.58
CA SER A 255 -2.62 -25.94 12.53
C SER A 255 -1.96 -25.97 13.91
N ARG A 256 -1.19 -27.02 14.27
CA ARG A 256 -0.79 -27.23 15.66
C ARG A 256 0.45 -26.44 16.09
N ASP A 257 1.56 -26.57 15.35
CA ASP A 257 2.86 -26.01 15.72
C ASP A 257 3.58 -25.42 14.49
N THR A 258 3.21 -24.20 14.10
CA THR A 258 3.68 -23.57 12.84
C THR A 258 5.20 -23.38 12.78
N TRP A 259 5.85 -23.06 13.90
CA TRP A 259 7.31 -22.88 13.97
C TRP A 259 8.06 -24.21 13.80
N LEU A 260 7.62 -25.26 14.48
CA LEU A 260 8.24 -26.58 14.44
C LEU A 260 8.08 -27.20 13.04
N ARG A 261 6.90 -27.04 12.42
CA ARG A 261 6.66 -27.48 11.05
C ARG A 261 7.57 -26.78 10.05
N LYS A 262 7.83 -25.47 10.20
CA LYS A 262 8.80 -24.74 9.35
C LYS A 262 10.20 -25.36 9.45
N ILE A 263 10.64 -25.76 10.64
CA ILE A 263 11.93 -26.45 10.85
C ILE A 263 11.90 -27.81 10.17
N VAL A 264 10.90 -28.65 10.45
CA VAL A 264 10.80 -30.00 9.87
C VAL A 264 10.76 -29.95 8.35
N ILE A 265 9.98 -29.06 7.75
CA ILE A 265 9.94 -28.85 6.28
C ILE A 265 11.30 -28.35 5.77
N ALA A 266 11.94 -27.42 6.47
CA ALA A 266 13.26 -26.92 6.06
C ALA A 266 14.30 -28.04 6.02
N PHE A 267 14.33 -28.93 7.02
CA PHE A 267 15.19 -30.11 7.05
C PHE A 267 14.78 -31.14 5.99
N ALA A 268 13.48 -31.39 5.82
CA ALA A 268 12.97 -32.35 4.82
C ALA A 268 13.22 -31.91 3.37
N ALA A 269 13.43 -30.62 3.14
CA ALA A 269 13.83 -30.06 1.85
C ALA A 269 15.34 -30.13 1.59
N ILE A 270 16.18 -30.42 2.60
CA ILE A 270 17.64 -30.56 2.42
C ILE A 270 17.91 -31.77 1.50
N GLY A 271 18.63 -31.54 0.40
CA GLY A 271 18.92 -32.56 -0.61
C GLY A 271 17.73 -32.88 -1.54
N GLY A 272 16.59 -32.20 -1.36
CA GLY A 272 15.44 -32.25 -2.24
C GLY A 272 15.61 -31.38 -3.49
N THR A 273 14.56 -31.27 -4.29
CA THR A 273 14.57 -30.40 -5.48
C THR A 273 14.58 -28.93 -5.03
N SER A 274 15.46 -28.11 -5.62
CA SER A 274 15.59 -26.70 -5.22
C SER A 274 15.29 -25.75 -6.36
N PHE A 275 14.31 -24.87 -6.16
CA PHE A 275 14.02 -23.69 -6.97
C PHE A 275 14.39 -22.40 -6.21
N PHE A 276 15.32 -22.48 -5.27
CA PHE A 276 15.76 -21.33 -4.47
C PHE A 276 16.21 -20.17 -5.35
N GLN A 277 15.61 -18.99 -5.20
CA GLN A 277 15.88 -17.80 -6.03
C GLN A 277 15.70 -18.02 -7.55
N ALA A 278 14.99 -19.07 -7.97
CA ALA A 278 14.71 -19.29 -9.39
C ALA A 278 13.60 -18.33 -9.87
N ASN A 279 13.68 -17.92 -11.13
CA ASN A 279 12.58 -17.25 -11.80
C ASN A 279 11.63 -18.32 -12.36
N LEU A 280 10.45 -18.48 -11.74
CA LEU A 280 9.42 -19.44 -12.14
C LEU A 280 8.23 -18.76 -12.84
N THR A 281 8.45 -17.57 -13.40
CA THR A 281 7.35 -16.82 -14.04
C THR A 281 6.68 -17.65 -15.13
N ALA A 282 5.35 -17.78 -15.11
CA ALA A 282 4.60 -18.61 -16.06
C ALA A 282 5.04 -20.09 -16.14
N THR A 283 5.71 -20.62 -15.10
CA THR A 283 6.07 -22.05 -15.02
C THR A 283 4.84 -22.90 -14.71
N ASP A 284 4.70 -24.04 -15.38
CA ASP A 284 3.59 -24.96 -15.19
C ASP A 284 3.97 -26.15 -14.31
N PHE A 285 3.38 -26.24 -13.10
CA PHE A 285 3.51 -27.39 -12.19
C PHE A 285 2.25 -28.26 -12.13
N THR A 286 1.41 -28.23 -13.18
CA THR A 286 0.12 -28.94 -13.17
C THR A 286 0.31 -30.43 -12.88
N GLY A 287 -0.32 -30.94 -11.82
CA GLY A 287 -0.20 -32.35 -11.42
C GLY A 287 1.19 -32.78 -10.92
N ALA A 288 2.16 -31.86 -10.77
CA ALA A 288 3.51 -32.17 -10.35
C ALA A 288 3.54 -32.56 -8.86
N THR A 289 4.40 -33.51 -8.48
CA THR A 289 4.65 -33.83 -7.07
C THR A 289 5.75 -32.92 -6.51
N LEU A 290 5.41 -32.07 -5.53
CA LEU A 290 6.28 -31.00 -5.03
C LEU A 290 6.74 -31.16 -3.56
N LYS A 291 6.54 -32.33 -2.94
CA LYS A 291 7.06 -32.61 -1.58
C LYS A 291 8.57 -32.38 -1.46
N SER A 292 9.06 -31.91 -0.32
CA SER A 292 10.50 -31.69 -0.10
C SER A 292 11.15 -30.80 -1.16
N THR A 293 10.40 -29.83 -1.70
CA THR A 293 10.88 -28.89 -2.72
C THR A 293 11.09 -27.52 -2.09
N ASN A 294 12.15 -26.82 -2.48
CA ASN A 294 12.48 -25.51 -1.93
C ASN A 294 12.10 -24.38 -2.90
N PHE A 295 11.09 -23.58 -2.55
CA PHE A 295 10.67 -22.38 -3.28
C PHE A 295 11.13 -21.07 -2.63
N ASN A 296 12.00 -21.14 -1.61
CA ASN A 296 12.39 -19.96 -0.87
C ASN A 296 13.00 -18.89 -1.79
N GLN A 297 12.47 -17.67 -1.72
CA GLN A 297 12.84 -16.52 -2.57
C GLN A 297 12.67 -16.75 -4.08
N ALA A 298 11.90 -17.76 -4.51
CA ALA A 298 11.56 -17.92 -5.92
C ALA A 298 10.55 -16.84 -6.35
N ILE A 299 10.66 -16.40 -7.61
CA ILE A 299 9.68 -15.50 -8.24
C ILE A 299 8.57 -16.39 -8.82
N LEU A 300 7.33 -16.20 -8.36
CA LEU A 300 6.20 -17.08 -8.69
C LEU A 300 5.13 -16.43 -9.58
N ASN A 301 5.47 -15.35 -10.30
CA ASN A 301 4.51 -14.57 -11.07
C ASN A 301 3.90 -15.45 -12.18
N LYS A 302 2.59 -15.62 -12.17
CA LYS A 302 1.79 -16.45 -13.08
C LYS A 302 2.21 -17.93 -13.07
N THR A 303 2.87 -18.41 -12.01
CA THR A 303 3.20 -19.84 -11.85
C THR A 303 1.93 -20.66 -11.60
N ILE A 304 1.78 -21.76 -12.33
CA ILE A 304 0.59 -22.61 -12.30
C ILE A 304 0.81 -23.77 -11.32
N PHE A 305 -0.02 -23.87 -10.28
CA PHE A 305 0.02 -24.96 -9.29
C PHE A 305 -1.20 -25.90 -9.34
N LYS A 306 -2.03 -25.80 -10.40
CA LYS A 306 -3.26 -26.59 -10.57
C LYS A 306 -2.99 -28.07 -10.32
N GLN A 307 -3.73 -28.71 -9.42
CA GLN A 307 -3.61 -30.13 -9.07
C GLN A 307 -2.21 -30.57 -8.57
N ALA A 308 -1.35 -29.65 -8.14
CA ALA A 308 -0.04 -30.01 -7.60
C ALA A 308 -0.18 -30.92 -6.36
N ILE A 309 0.67 -31.93 -6.27
CA ILE A 309 0.59 -32.99 -5.28
C ILE A 309 1.64 -32.74 -4.18
N LYS A 310 1.20 -32.73 -2.92
CA LYS A 310 2.04 -32.58 -1.73
C LYS A 310 2.80 -31.25 -1.64
N LEU A 311 2.21 -30.17 -2.14
CA LEU A 311 2.78 -28.82 -2.10
C LEU A 311 2.84 -28.27 -0.66
N GLU A 312 1.96 -28.74 0.23
CA GLU A 312 1.98 -28.45 1.67
C GLU A 312 3.21 -28.98 2.41
N LEU A 313 4.00 -29.85 1.76
CA LEU A 313 5.27 -30.37 2.24
C LEU A 313 6.48 -29.73 1.53
N ALA A 314 6.25 -28.72 0.69
CA ALA A 314 7.30 -27.88 0.15
C ALA A 314 7.69 -26.79 1.15
N ARG A 315 8.91 -26.25 1.02
CA ARG A 315 9.36 -25.07 1.75
C ARG A 315 8.97 -23.82 0.95
N PRO A 316 7.91 -23.09 1.33
CA PRO A 316 7.44 -21.94 0.56
C PRO A 316 8.37 -20.72 0.69
N GLY A 317 9.04 -20.55 1.84
CA GLY A 317 9.79 -19.32 2.14
C GLY A 317 8.88 -18.11 2.21
N ASN A 318 9.40 -16.94 1.85
CA ASN A 318 8.63 -15.69 1.76
C ASN A 318 8.03 -15.56 0.35
N THR A 319 7.10 -16.44 0.01
CA THR A 319 6.36 -16.43 -1.26
C THR A 319 4.86 -16.52 -0.98
N LEU A 320 4.03 -16.33 -2.01
CA LEU A 320 2.56 -16.47 -1.88
C LEU A 320 2.11 -17.86 -1.37
N LEU A 321 2.97 -18.89 -1.48
CA LEU A 321 2.71 -20.25 -0.98
C LEU A 321 2.82 -20.37 0.55
N ALA A 322 3.28 -19.32 1.23
CA ALA A 322 3.44 -19.29 2.67
C ALA A 322 2.10 -19.38 3.41
N ASN A 323 1.05 -18.77 2.86
CA ASN A 323 -0.30 -18.87 3.39
C ASN A 323 -0.95 -20.20 2.95
N PRO A 324 -1.35 -21.08 3.89
CA PRO A 324 -1.99 -22.34 3.57
C PRO A 324 -3.29 -22.22 2.75
N GLN A 325 -4.13 -21.23 3.06
CA GLN A 325 -5.40 -21.03 2.36
C GLN A 325 -5.17 -20.63 0.90
N ILE A 326 -4.19 -19.74 0.65
CA ILE A 326 -3.78 -19.36 -0.71
C ILE A 326 -3.20 -20.57 -1.43
N ARG A 327 -2.31 -21.33 -0.78
CA ARG A 327 -1.69 -22.53 -1.37
C ARG A 327 -2.73 -23.56 -1.79
N GLU A 328 -3.71 -23.86 -0.94
CA GLU A 328 -4.80 -24.79 -1.28
C GLU A 328 -5.66 -24.25 -2.43
N PHE A 329 -5.97 -22.95 -2.42
CA PHE A 329 -6.71 -22.30 -3.49
C PHE A 329 -5.97 -22.30 -4.84
N LEU A 330 -4.65 -22.20 -4.86
CA LEU A 330 -3.86 -22.30 -6.09
C LEU A 330 -3.73 -23.72 -6.64
N ILE A 331 -3.92 -24.73 -5.78
CA ILE A 331 -4.01 -26.14 -6.20
C ILE A 331 -5.37 -26.42 -6.83
N ASP A 332 -6.46 -25.93 -6.21
CA ASP A 332 -7.81 -26.02 -6.77
C ASP A 332 -8.54 -24.68 -6.68
N SER A 333 -8.43 -23.90 -7.75
CA SER A 333 -9.00 -22.55 -7.85
C SER A 333 -10.53 -22.53 -7.93
N ARG A 334 -11.19 -23.70 -7.98
CA ARG A 334 -12.66 -23.81 -7.86
C ARG A 334 -13.15 -23.65 -6.44
N THR A 335 -12.26 -23.75 -5.46
CA THR A 335 -12.59 -23.72 -4.02
C THR A 335 -12.65 -22.31 -3.43
N GLY A 336 -12.48 -21.26 -4.23
CA GLY A 336 -12.39 -19.88 -3.74
C GLY A 336 -13.73 -19.24 -3.36
N SER A 337 -14.86 -19.83 -3.76
CA SER A 337 -16.18 -19.23 -3.51
C SER A 337 -16.47 -19.10 -2.02
N GLY A 338 -16.92 -17.90 -1.61
CA GLY A 338 -17.26 -17.57 -0.23
C GLY A 338 -16.07 -17.56 0.74
N LYS A 339 -14.83 -17.75 0.27
CA LYS A 339 -13.65 -17.78 1.13
C LYS A 339 -13.20 -16.39 1.55
N ASP A 340 -12.60 -16.31 2.73
CA ASP A 340 -11.95 -15.11 3.22
C ASP A 340 -10.48 -15.08 2.79
N PHE A 341 -10.17 -14.15 1.90
CA PHE A 341 -8.84 -13.80 1.42
C PHE A 341 -8.51 -12.35 1.74
N ALA A 342 -9.14 -11.75 2.76
CA ALA A 342 -8.83 -10.39 3.15
C ALA A 342 -7.33 -10.24 3.47
N GLN A 343 -6.72 -9.15 2.99
CA GLN A 343 -5.30 -8.84 3.16
C GLN A 343 -4.33 -9.88 2.56
N ALA A 344 -4.81 -10.79 1.71
CA ALA A 344 -3.97 -11.79 1.06
C ALA A 344 -2.98 -11.15 0.06
N ASP A 345 -1.72 -11.61 0.06
CA ASP A 345 -0.77 -11.33 -1.03
C ASP A 345 -0.93 -12.40 -2.12
N LEU A 346 -1.68 -12.04 -3.16
CA LEU A 346 -1.94 -12.81 -4.38
C LEU A 346 -1.26 -12.16 -5.59
N ARG A 347 -0.25 -11.30 -5.37
CA ARG A 347 0.45 -10.61 -6.44
C ARG A 347 1.07 -11.61 -7.41
N GLY A 348 0.81 -11.40 -8.69
CA GLY A 348 1.22 -12.29 -9.75
C GLY A 348 0.58 -13.68 -9.65
N ALA A 349 -0.50 -13.91 -8.91
CA ALA A 349 -1.09 -15.25 -8.85
C ALA A 349 -1.68 -15.66 -10.22
N TYR A 350 -1.62 -16.95 -10.55
CA TYR A 350 -2.35 -17.53 -11.68
C TYR A 350 -3.72 -18.00 -11.22
N LEU A 351 -4.76 -17.24 -11.57
CA LEU A 351 -6.16 -17.38 -11.15
C LEU A 351 -7.11 -17.48 -12.36
N GLU A 352 -6.60 -17.88 -13.53
CA GLU A 352 -7.40 -18.04 -14.73
C GLU A 352 -8.47 -19.12 -14.53
N GLY A 353 -9.73 -18.74 -14.75
CA GLY A 353 -10.92 -19.56 -14.52
C GLY A 353 -11.22 -19.83 -13.05
N ALA A 354 -10.63 -19.08 -12.12
CA ALA A 354 -10.87 -19.28 -10.69
C ALA A 354 -12.32 -18.95 -10.30
N ASN A 355 -12.88 -19.73 -9.38
CA ASN A 355 -14.16 -19.42 -8.77
C ASN A 355 -13.92 -18.65 -7.46
N LEU A 356 -14.13 -17.33 -7.51
CA LEU A 356 -14.04 -16.38 -6.40
C LEU A 356 -15.42 -15.76 -6.09
N GLN A 357 -16.51 -16.42 -6.48
CA GLN A 357 -17.87 -15.93 -6.25
C GLN A 357 -18.09 -15.70 -4.76
N ALA A 358 -18.56 -14.50 -4.39
CA ALA A 358 -18.78 -14.06 -3.02
C ALA A 358 -17.54 -14.15 -2.10
N ALA A 359 -16.33 -14.26 -2.65
CA ALA A 359 -15.11 -14.26 -1.85
C ALA A 359 -14.87 -12.88 -1.23
N ASN A 360 -14.31 -12.86 -0.02
CA ASN A 360 -13.86 -11.63 0.62
C ASN A 360 -12.39 -11.37 0.26
N LEU A 361 -12.13 -10.40 -0.62
CA LEU A 361 -10.79 -10.00 -1.02
C LEU A 361 -10.41 -8.62 -0.45
N ARG A 362 -11.13 -8.11 0.56
CA ARG A 362 -10.87 -6.77 1.11
C ARG A 362 -9.40 -6.56 1.45
N LEU A 363 -8.79 -5.46 1.00
CA LEU A 363 -7.36 -5.14 1.19
C LEU A 363 -6.37 -6.17 0.59
N ALA A 364 -6.82 -7.11 -0.24
CA ALA A 364 -5.92 -8.05 -0.89
C ALA A 364 -5.10 -7.36 -1.98
N ASN A 365 -3.89 -7.87 -2.20
CA ASN A 365 -3.04 -7.47 -3.32
C ASN A 365 -3.13 -8.53 -4.42
N ILE A 366 -3.81 -8.21 -5.52
CA ILE A 366 -3.92 -9.03 -6.74
C ILE A 366 -3.18 -8.39 -7.92
N SER A 367 -2.27 -7.44 -7.67
CA SER A 367 -1.48 -6.80 -8.73
C SER A 367 -0.72 -7.84 -9.57
N GLU A 368 -0.60 -7.62 -10.87
CA GLU A 368 0.02 -8.55 -11.84
C GLU A 368 -0.64 -9.95 -11.95
N ALA A 369 -1.73 -10.22 -11.22
CA ALA A 369 -2.40 -11.52 -11.24
C ALA A 369 -3.13 -11.76 -12.57
N SER A 370 -3.22 -13.03 -12.97
CA SER A 370 -3.99 -13.46 -14.13
C SER A 370 -5.35 -13.97 -13.67
N LEU A 371 -6.41 -13.20 -13.88
CA LEU A 371 -7.81 -13.47 -13.50
C LEU A 371 -8.72 -13.66 -14.72
N GLN A 372 -8.15 -13.93 -15.89
CA GLN A 372 -8.91 -14.19 -17.10
C GLN A 372 -9.98 -15.27 -16.85
N TYR A 373 -11.21 -15.04 -17.29
CA TYR A 373 -12.34 -15.96 -17.10
C TYR A 373 -12.67 -16.29 -15.62
N ALA A 374 -12.13 -15.55 -14.64
CA ALA A 374 -12.44 -15.78 -13.24
C ALA A 374 -13.87 -15.32 -12.91
N ASN A 375 -14.56 -16.07 -12.05
CA ASN A 375 -15.86 -15.69 -11.52
C ASN A 375 -15.66 -14.92 -10.20
N LEU A 376 -15.81 -13.60 -10.23
CA LEU A 376 -15.76 -12.69 -9.08
C LEU A 376 -17.17 -12.18 -8.70
N ALA A 377 -18.24 -12.86 -9.14
CA ALA A 377 -19.60 -12.41 -8.90
C ALA A 377 -19.89 -12.27 -7.40
N GLY A 378 -20.37 -11.11 -6.97
CA GLY A 378 -20.63 -10.82 -5.56
C GLY A 378 -19.40 -10.72 -4.66
N ALA A 379 -18.18 -10.75 -5.20
CA ALA A 379 -16.95 -10.66 -4.41
C ALA A 379 -16.80 -9.28 -3.75
N ASN A 380 -16.19 -9.25 -2.58
CA ASN A 380 -15.81 -8.02 -1.91
C ASN A 380 -14.38 -7.61 -2.34
N LEU A 381 -14.29 -6.64 -3.24
CA LEU A 381 -13.04 -6.06 -3.75
C LEU A 381 -12.71 -4.69 -3.11
N THR A 382 -13.29 -4.39 -1.95
CA THR A 382 -13.02 -3.13 -1.24
C THR A 382 -11.53 -2.97 -0.94
N GLU A 383 -10.96 -1.83 -1.34
CA GLU A 383 -9.54 -1.48 -1.15
C GLU A 383 -8.54 -2.51 -1.72
N VAL A 384 -8.96 -3.28 -2.74
CA VAL A 384 -8.08 -4.22 -3.44
C VAL A 384 -7.08 -3.47 -4.31
N ASN A 385 -5.82 -3.91 -4.31
CA ASN A 385 -4.83 -3.49 -5.30
C ASN A 385 -4.83 -4.44 -6.49
N ALA A 386 -5.27 -3.98 -7.66
CA ALA A 386 -5.37 -4.73 -8.90
C ALA A 386 -4.62 -4.06 -10.08
N VAL A 387 -3.60 -3.26 -9.77
CA VAL A 387 -2.68 -2.69 -10.76
C VAL A 387 -2.05 -3.79 -11.61
N ASN A 388 -2.07 -3.64 -12.94
CA ASN A 388 -1.55 -4.61 -13.90
C ASN A 388 -2.19 -6.02 -13.81
N ALA A 389 -3.34 -6.14 -13.15
CA ALA A 389 -4.09 -7.39 -13.13
C ALA A 389 -4.80 -7.59 -14.48
N ASP A 390 -4.90 -8.85 -14.90
CA ASP A 390 -5.58 -9.23 -16.13
C ASP A 390 -6.94 -9.84 -15.82
N LEU A 391 -8.01 -9.05 -15.94
CA LEU A 391 -9.40 -9.44 -15.66
C LEU A 391 -10.20 -9.69 -16.94
N ARG A 392 -9.55 -9.92 -18.09
CA ARG A 392 -10.28 -10.10 -19.35
C ARG A 392 -11.26 -11.26 -19.28
N HIS A 393 -12.49 -11.05 -19.74
CA HIS A 393 -13.57 -12.04 -19.65
C HIS A 393 -13.94 -12.49 -18.22
N ALA A 394 -13.48 -11.81 -17.17
CA ALA A 394 -13.90 -12.12 -15.80
C ALA A 394 -15.35 -11.69 -15.56
N THR A 395 -16.05 -12.38 -14.66
CA THR A 395 -17.41 -12.01 -14.23
C THR A 395 -17.35 -11.17 -12.97
N LEU A 396 -17.80 -9.92 -13.01
CA LEU A 396 -17.80 -8.99 -11.86
C LEU A 396 -19.20 -8.63 -11.35
N THR A 397 -20.26 -9.27 -11.88
CA THR A 397 -21.65 -8.98 -11.50
C THR A 397 -21.88 -9.04 -9.99
N GLY A 398 -22.36 -7.94 -9.41
CA GLY A 398 -22.65 -7.77 -8.00
C GLY A 398 -21.43 -7.59 -7.10
N ALA A 399 -20.21 -7.47 -7.64
CA ALA A 399 -19.02 -7.22 -6.84
C ALA A 399 -19.04 -5.81 -6.22
N CYS A 400 -18.41 -5.67 -5.06
CA CYS A 400 -18.18 -4.39 -4.39
C CYS A 400 -16.77 -3.89 -4.70
N VAL A 401 -16.63 -2.74 -5.36
CA VAL A 401 -15.36 -2.18 -5.84
C VAL A 401 -15.02 -0.83 -5.17
N GLU A 402 -15.46 -0.65 -3.92
CA GLU A 402 -15.15 0.53 -3.12
C GLU A 402 -13.63 0.72 -2.97
N ASN A 403 -13.10 1.88 -3.36
CA ASN A 403 -11.66 2.17 -3.34
C ASN A 403 -10.81 1.10 -4.06
N TRP A 404 -11.36 0.47 -5.10
CA TRP A 404 -10.62 -0.49 -5.91
C TRP A 404 -9.49 0.21 -6.66
N ASN A 405 -8.25 -0.15 -6.34
CA ASN A 405 -7.06 0.47 -6.91
C ASN A 405 -6.66 -0.24 -8.20
N ILE A 406 -6.88 0.44 -9.31
CA ILE A 406 -6.61 0.01 -10.69
C ILE A 406 -6.00 1.19 -11.45
N ASP A 407 -5.30 0.93 -12.55
CA ASP A 407 -4.72 1.95 -13.42
C ASP A 407 -4.84 1.55 -14.90
N ALA A 408 -4.23 2.34 -15.80
CA ALA A 408 -4.25 2.07 -17.24
C ALA A 408 -3.59 0.73 -17.63
N THR A 409 -2.84 0.07 -16.73
CA THR A 409 -2.24 -1.26 -16.98
C THR A 409 -3.17 -2.41 -16.60
N THR A 410 -4.25 -2.15 -15.85
CA THR A 410 -5.26 -3.16 -15.51
C THR A 410 -6.13 -3.47 -16.75
N GLN A 411 -6.14 -4.74 -17.17
CA GLN A 411 -6.90 -5.15 -18.36
C GLN A 411 -8.33 -5.54 -17.98
N LEU A 412 -9.31 -4.77 -18.47
CA LEU A 412 -10.75 -4.93 -18.22
C LEU A 412 -11.53 -5.24 -19.51
N ASP A 413 -10.86 -5.67 -20.57
CA ASP A 413 -11.50 -5.97 -21.85
C ASP A 413 -12.48 -7.14 -21.70
N GLU A 414 -13.67 -6.98 -22.26
CA GLU A 414 -14.71 -8.02 -22.29
C GLU A 414 -15.10 -8.57 -20.90
N VAL A 415 -14.93 -7.79 -19.83
CA VAL A 415 -15.48 -8.13 -18.51
C VAL A 415 -17.00 -8.29 -18.60
N ASP A 416 -17.50 -9.42 -18.12
CA ASP A 416 -18.93 -9.67 -17.98
C ASP A 416 -19.43 -9.10 -16.66
N CYS A 417 -20.18 -8.01 -16.74
CA CYS A 417 -20.69 -7.34 -15.57
C CYS A 417 -22.04 -6.72 -15.86
N GLN A 418 -23.09 -7.22 -15.22
CA GLN A 418 -24.43 -6.63 -15.30
C GLN A 418 -24.58 -5.43 -14.38
N TYR A 419 -23.96 -5.47 -13.20
CA TYR A 419 -23.94 -4.36 -12.24
C TYR A 419 -22.82 -4.54 -11.20
N ILE A 420 -22.43 -3.45 -10.54
CA ILE A 420 -21.49 -3.42 -9.40
C ILE A 420 -22.02 -2.53 -8.27
N TYR A 421 -21.34 -2.55 -7.13
CA TYR A 421 -21.52 -1.60 -6.03
C TYR A 421 -20.25 -0.79 -5.81
N LEU A 422 -20.36 0.54 -5.75
CA LEU A 422 -19.23 1.44 -5.47
C LEU A 422 -18.96 1.63 -3.98
N LEU A 423 -19.91 1.26 -3.11
CA LEU A 423 -19.77 1.34 -1.66
C LEU A 423 -20.21 0.03 -0.99
N ASN A 424 -19.55 -0.31 0.11
CA ASN A 424 -19.86 -1.49 0.90
C ASN A 424 -21.29 -1.46 1.46
N GLY A 425 -21.85 -2.65 1.71
CA GLY A 425 -23.25 -2.83 2.08
C GLY A 425 -24.20 -2.69 0.90
N GLN A 426 -23.74 -3.02 -0.31
CA GLN A 426 -24.54 -2.98 -1.55
C GLN A 426 -25.09 -1.58 -1.85
N LYS A 427 -24.28 -0.55 -1.58
CA LYS A 427 -24.63 0.86 -1.82
C LYS A 427 -24.05 1.33 -3.14
N GLU A 428 -24.65 2.38 -3.69
CA GLU A 428 -24.22 2.97 -4.96
C GLU A 428 -24.10 1.94 -6.10
N ARG A 429 -25.20 1.20 -6.34
CA ARG A 429 -25.27 0.28 -7.47
C ARG A 429 -25.06 1.04 -8.79
N ARG A 430 -24.21 0.50 -9.67
CA ARG A 430 -24.05 0.97 -11.05
C ARG A 430 -24.33 -0.18 -12.04
N PRO A 431 -25.15 0.05 -13.09
CA PRO A 431 -26.02 1.22 -13.25
C PRO A 431 -27.05 1.31 -12.11
N SER A 432 -27.59 2.49 -11.84
CA SER A 432 -28.54 2.69 -10.73
C SER A 432 -29.85 1.91 -10.94
N SER A 433 -30.19 1.62 -12.20
CA SER A 433 -31.26 0.71 -12.63
C SER A 433 -30.82 -0.04 -13.89
N GLY A 434 -31.44 -1.19 -14.18
CA GLY A 434 -31.08 -2.01 -15.34
C GLY A 434 -29.74 -2.73 -15.20
N GLU A 435 -29.17 -3.12 -16.34
CA GLU A 435 -27.89 -3.81 -16.48
C GLU A 435 -26.98 -3.05 -17.44
N PHE A 436 -25.67 -3.10 -17.22
CA PHE A 436 -24.70 -2.57 -18.18
C PHE A 436 -24.89 -3.27 -19.53
N GLN A 437 -24.83 -2.48 -20.60
CA GLN A 437 -24.68 -3.01 -21.95
C GLN A 437 -23.24 -3.45 -22.20
N PRO A 438 -22.98 -4.31 -23.21
CA PRO A 438 -21.63 -4.74 -23.56
C PRO A 438 -20.66 -3.55 -23.70
N GLY A 439 -19.58 -3.56 -22.90
CA GLY A 439 -18.54 -2.53 -22.88
C GLY A 439 -18.83 -1.28 -22.05
N GLU A 440 -20.04 -1.09 -21.50
CA GLU A 440 -20.33 0.07 -20.62
C GLU A 440 -19.56 0.01 -19.30
N PHE A 441 -19.39 -1.19 -18.73
CA PHE A 441 -18.55 -1.37 -17.55
C PHE A 441 -17.12 -0.86 -17.80
N THR A 442 -16.49 -1.29 -18.90
CA THR A 442 -15.12 -0.89 -19.22
C THR A 442 -15.02 0.62 -19.43
N LYS A 443 -16.02 1.25 -20.06
CA LYS A 443 -16.09 2.72 -20.21
C LYS A 443 -16.15 3.46 -18.88
N LEU A 444 -16.93 2.97 -17.91
CA LEU A 444 -17.04 3.57 -16.58
C LEU A 444 -15.67 3.72 -15.89
N PHE A 445 -14.79 2.72 -16.08
CA PHE A 445 -13.45 2.74 -15.51
C PHE A 445 -12.41 3.41 -16.43
N ALA A 446 -12.58 3.34 -17.75
CA ALA A 446 -11.73 4.08 -18.70
C ALA A 446 -11.82 5.61 -18.49
N GLU A 447 -13.02 6.15 -18.24
CA GLU A 447 -13.20 7.57 -17.92
C GLU A 447 -12.44 8.03 -16.67
N MET A 448 -12.18 7.12 -15.72
CA MET A 448 -11.37 7.43 -14.54
C MET A 448 -9.88 7.50 -14.83
N PHE A 449 -9.38 6.79 -15.84
CA PHE A 449 -7.96 6.80 -16.18
C PHE A 449 -7.61 7.91 -17.15
N ASP A 450 -8.48 8.25 -18.07
CA ASP A 450 -8.11 9.16 -19.14
C ASP A 450 -8.38 10.62 -18.79
N THR A 451 -8.37 11.00 -17.51
CA THR A 451 -8.65 12.38 -17.08
C THR A 451 -7.58 12.94 -16.16
N VAL A 452 -7.27 14.23 -16.35
CA VAL A 452 -6.51 15.05 -15.42
C VAL A 452 -7.47 16.04 -14.77
N ASP A 453 -7.55 16.00 -13.44
CA ASP A 453 -8.35 16.93 -12.65
C ASP A 453 -7.54 18.23 -12.42
N LEU A 454 -8.00 19.34 -13.02
CA LEU A 454 -7.44 20.67 -12.83
C LEU A 454 -8.27 21.43 -11.80
N ILE A 455 -7.66 21.80 -10.67
CA ILE A 455 -8.37 22.38 -9.52
C ILE A 455 -8.07 23.87 -9.40
N PHE A 456 -9.12 24.69 -9.46
CA PHE A 456 -9.05 26.15 -9.35
C PHE A 456 -9.79 26.60 -8.10
N ARG A 457 -9.11 27.31 -7.19
CA ARG A 457 -9.68 27.68 -5.88
C ARG A 457 -10.37 29.06 -5.86
N ASN A 458 -10.12 29.91 -6.85
CA ASN A 458 -10.60 31.30 -6.90
C ASN A 458 -11.36 31.59 -8.21
N GLY A 459 -12.13 30.61 -8.69
CA GLY A 459 -12.67 30.66 -10.05
C GLY A 459 -11.60 30.43 -11.14
N VAL A 460 -12.02 30.45 -12.40
CA VAL A 460 -11.15 30.18 -13.55
C VAL A 460 -11.17 31.37 -14.50
N ASP A 461 -10.00 31.90 -14.87
CA ASP A 461 -9.89 32.82 -15.99
C ASP A 461 -9.88 32.02 -17.29
N TRP A 462 -10.98 32.07 -18.03
CA TRP A 462 -11.14 31.24 -19.22
C TRP A 462 -10.23 31.64 -20.38
N LYS A 463 -9.71 32.88 -20.43
CA LYS A 463 -8.73 33.27 -21.45
C LYS A 463 -7.37 32.65 -21.13
N ALA A 464 -6.92 32.74 -19.88
CA ALA A 464 -5.70 32.09 -19.42
C ALA A 464 -5.78 30.57 -19.56
N PHE A 465 -6.94 29.98 -19.21
CA PHE A 465 -7.21 28.55 -19.32
C PHE A 465 -7.07 28.03 -20.75
N ILE A 466 -7.76 28.66 -21.73
CA ILE A 466 -7.72 28.22 -23.13
C ILE A 466 -6.30 28.39 -23.70
N ALA A 467 -5.62 29.49 -23.38
CA ALA A 467 -4.25 29.72 -23.82
C ALA A 467 -3.29 28.67 -23.26
N ALA A 468 -3.39 28.35 -21.96
CA ALA A 468 -2.59 27.32 -21.32
C ALA A 468 -2.88 25.93 -21.88
N LEU A 469 -4.15 25.58 -22.08
CA LEU A 469 -4.54 24.28 -22.65
C LEU A 469 -3.95 24.10 -24.05
N LYS A 470 -4.01 25.15 -24.89
CA LYS A 470 -3.44 25.14 -26.24
C LYS A 470 -1.92 25.03 -26.23
N GLU A 471 -1.26 25.73 -25.32
CA GLU A 471 0.19 25.67 -25.17
C GLU A 471 0.66 24.26 -24.77
N VAL A 472 -0.04 23.61 -23.83
CA VAL A 472 0.26 22.22 -23.43
C VAL A 472 0.00 21.24 -24.57
N GLN A 473 -1.04 21.45 -25.39
CA GLN A 473 -1.27 20.63 -26.59
C GLN A 473 -0.06 20.72 -27.54
N VAL A 474 0.43 21.94 -27.83
CA VAL A 474 1.60 22.16 -28.70
C VAL A 474 2.88 21.57 -28.11
N GLN A 475 3.11 21.72 -26.80
CA GLN A 475 4.29 21.19 -26.10
C GLN A 475 4.33 19.65 -26.04
N ASN A 476 3.19 19.00 -26.25
CA ASN A 476 3.05 17.54 -26.25
C ASN A 476 2.60 17.04 -27.62
N GLU A 477 3.22 17.49 -28.71
CA GLU A 477 3.01 16.95 -30.07
C GLU A 477 1.54 16.97 -30.55
N ASP A 478 0.81 18.04 -30.22
CA ASP A 478 -0.62 18.20 -30.51
C ASP A 478 -1.51 17.10 -29.89
N THR A 479 -1.09 16.56 -28.72
CA THR A 479 -1.87 15.59 -27.94
C THR A 479 -3.29 16.12 -27.72
N PRO A 480 -4.35 15.37 -28.10
CA PRO A 480 -5.72 15.84 -28.03
C PRO A 480 -6.20 15.94 -26.58
N LEU A 481 -6.10 17.14 -25.99
CA LEU A 481 -6.68 17.46 -24.69
C LEU A 481 -8.12 17.97 -24.87
N GLN A 482 -9.11 17.34 -24.24
CA GLN A 482 -10.52 17.74 -24.35
C GLN A 482 -11.14 17.96 -22.98
N VAL A 483 -11.87 19.05 -22.77
CA VAL A 483 -12.60 19.26 -21.51
C VAL A 483 -13.80 18.31 -21.47
N GLN A 484 -13.80 17.37 -20.53
CA GLN A 484 -14.85 16.37 -20.38
C GLN A 484 -15.96 16.87 -19.45
N SER A 485 -15.61 17.51 -18.33
CA SER A 485 -16.59 18.10 -17.43
C SER A 485 -16.02 19.27 -16.64
N ILE A 486 -16.92 20.18 -16.22
CA ILE A 486 -16.62 21.29 -15.32
C ILE A 486 -17.56 21.16 -14.12
N ALA A 487 -17.01 20.99 -12.93
CA ALA A 487 -17.76 20.82 -11.70
C ALA A 487 -17.44 21.93 -10.70
N ASN A 488 -18.47 22.60 -10.20
CA ASN A 488 -18.36 23.50 -9.06
C ASN A 488 -18.47 22.68 -7.76
N LYS A 489 -17.46 22.74 -6.90
CA LYS A 489 -17.38 21.98 -5.64
C LYS A 489 -17.79 22.81 -4.40
N GLY A 490 -18.24 24.04 -4.59
CA GLY A 490 -18.51 24.99 -3.49
C GLY A 490 -17.28 25.82 -3.12
N ASP A 491 -17.47 26.88 -2.34
CA ASP A 491 -16.40 27.75 -1.82
C ASP A 491 -15.46 28.34 -2.89
N GLY A 492 -15.98 28.61 -4.09
CA GLY A 492 -15.18 29.14 -5.21
C GLY A 492 -14.28 28.11 -5.91
N VAL A 493 -14.35 26.83 -5.49
CA VAL A 493 -13.57 25.74 -6.08
C VAL A 493 -14.24 25.19 -7.34
N ILE A 494 -13.54 25.27 -8.47
CA ILE A 494 -13.94 24.68 -9.74
C ILE A 494 -12.95 23.58 -10.10
N VAL A 495 -13.46 22.39 -10.42
CA VAL A 495 -12.66 21.27 -10.94
C VAL A 495 -13.01 21.08 -12.41
N VAL A 496 -12.00 21.21 -13.28
CA VAL A 496 -12.12 20.95 -14.71
C VAL A 496 -11.46 19.61 -15.01
N LYS A 497 -12.25 18.63 -15.46
CA LYS A 497 -11.73 17.33 -15.89
C LYS A 497 -11.35 17.40 -17.36
N VAL A 498 -10.08 17.21 -17.66
CA VAL A 498 -9.55 17.21 -19.02
C VAL A 498 -9.19 15.80 -19.43
N HIS A 499 -9.78 15.32 -20.51
CA HIS A 499 -9.42 14.05 -21.12
C HIS A 499 -8.01 14.10 -21.69
N VAL A 500 -7.22 13.08 -21.40
CA VAL A 500 -5.83 12.90 -21.84
C VAL A 500 -5.66 11.46 -22.33
N PRO A 501 -5.00 11.22 -23.48
CA PRO A 501 -4.76 9.87 -23.99
C PRO A 501 -4.00 8.98 -22.98
N PRO A 502 -4.30 7.67 -22.94
CA PRO A 502 -3.84 6.76 -21.90
C PRO A 502 -2.31 6.63 -21.79
N ASP A 503 -1.58 6.79 -22.90
CA ASP A 503 -0.11 6.67 -22.95
C ASP A 503 0.63 7.95 -22.52
N THR A 504 -0.10 9.00 -22.11
CA THR A 504 0.47 10.32 -21.79
C THR A 504 0.85 10.41 -20.31
N ASP A 505 1.98 11.05 -20.01
CA ASP A 505 2.37 11.38 -18.64
C ASP A 505 1.47 12.49 -18.06
N LYS A 506 0.48 12.07 -17.27
CA LYS A 506 -0.55 12.94 -16.69
C LYS A 506 0.01 13.94 -15.68
N GLU A 507 1.05 13.54 -14.94
CA GLU A 507 1.70 14.43 -13.97
C GLU A 507 2.44 15.54 -14.71
N LYS A 508 3.15 15.19 -15.79
CA LYS A 508 3.77 16.15 -16.69
C LYS A 508 2.75 17.13 -17.26
N ILE A 509 1.63 16.63 -17.81
CA ILE A 509 0.54 17.46 -18.36
C ILE A 509 -0.03 18.40 -17.29
N HIS A 510 -0.27 17.91 -16.08
CA HIS A 510 -0.79 18.72 -14.98
C HIS A 510 0.18 19.85 -14.59
N GLN A 511 1.47 19.54 -14.48
CA GLN A 511 2.52 20.52 -14.14
C GLN A 511 2.69 21.59 -15.23
N GLU A 512 2.82 21.18 -16.49
CA GLU A 512 2.95 22.09 -17.63
C GLU A 512 1.71 22.99 -17.75
N PHE A 513 0.51 22.41 -17.58
CA PHE A 513 -0.73 23.18 -17.58
C PHE A 513 -0.72 24.25 -16.50
N ASN A 514 -0.43 23.88 -15.25
CA ASN A 514 -0.43 24.83 -14.13
C ASN A 514 0.59 25.95 -14.35
N GLN A 515 1.77 25.62 -14.86
CA GLN A 515 2.82 26.60 -15.11
C GLN A 515 2.43 27.57 -16.23
N ASN A 516 1.94 27.06 -17.36
CA ASN A 516 1.45 27.86 -18.47
C ASN A 516 0.24 28.73 -18.06
N TYR A 517 -0.67 28.19 -17.24
CA TYR A 517 -1.83 28.94 -16.74
C TYR A 517 -1.41 30.15 -15.90
N GLN A 518 -0.45 29.98 -14.98
CA GLN A 518 0.05 31.09 -14.17
C GLN A 518 0.76 32.16 -15.02
N LEU A 519 1.53 31.75 -16.03
CA LEU A 519 2.18 32.68 -16.96
C LEU A 519 1.15 33.48 -17.76
N GLN A 520 0.12 32.82 -18.30
CA GLN A 520 -0.93 33.48 -19.07
C GLN A 520 -1.78 34.41 -18.19
N LEU A 521 -2.11 33.98 -16.98
CA LEU A 521 -2.84 34.80 -16.01
C LEU A 521 -2.05 36.08 -15.69
N ALA A 522 -0.76 35.96 -15.37
CA ALA A 522 0.09 37.12 -15.08
C ALA A 522 0.23 38.06 -16.29
N ALA A 523 0.33 37.53 -17.51
CA ALA A 523 0.39 38.34 -18.73
C ALA A 523 -0.92 39.13 -18.95
N ILE A 524 -2.07 38.49 -18.73
CA ILE A 524 -3.39 39.12 -18.82
C ILE A 524 -3.55 40.20 -17.74
N GLU A 525 -3.17 39.92 -16.50
CA GLU A 525 -3.19 40.91 -15.41
C GLU A 525 -2.27 42.10 -15.70
N ALA A 526 -1.09 41.86 -16.26
CA ALA A 526 -0.17 42.92 -16.65
C ALA A 526 -0.76 43.81 -17.77
N GLN A 527 -1.46 43.22 -18.74
CA GLN A 527 -2.16 43.97 -19.78
C GLN A 527 -3.28 44.83 -19.19
N TYR A 528 -4.10 44.28 -18.29
CA TYR A 528 -5.15 45.06 -17.63
C TYR A 528 -4.56 46.19 -16.78
N LYS A 529 -3.48 45.94 -16.03
CA LYS A 529 -2.78 46.99 -15.28
C LYS A 529 -2.24 48.09 -16.21
N ALA A 530 -1.61 47.71 -17.32
CA ALA A 530 -1.11 48.68 -18.30
C ALA A 530 -2.24 49.52 -18.92
N GLN A 531 -3.38 48.90 -19.23
CA GLN A 531 -4.58 49.63 -19.70
C GLN A 531 -5.12 50.57 -18.63
N LEU A 532 -5.19 50.13 -17.38
CA LEU A 532 -5.63 50.94 -16.26
C LEU A 532 -4.71 52.15 -16.08
N THR A 533 -3.40 51.94 -16.04
CA THR A 533 -2.40 53.02 -15.92
C THR A 533 -2.45 53.98 -17.12
N ALA A 534 -2.64 53.47 -18.34
CA ALA A 534 -2.83 54.32 -19.51
C ALA A 534 -4.08 55.19 -19.38
N LYS A 535 -5.18 54.62 -18.88
CA LYS A 535 -6.43 55.36 -18.61
C LYS A 535 -6.28 56.37 -17.48
N GLU A 536 -5.57 56.04 -16.41
CA GLU A 536 -5.23 56.97 -15.33
C GLU A 536 -4.38 58.14 -15.83
N THR A 537 -3.42 57.86 -16.72
CA THR A 537 -2.57 58.89 -17.35
C THR A 537 -3.41 59.81 -18.24
N GLU A 538 -4.34 59.25 -19.01
CA GLU A 538 -5.29 60.01 -19.83
C GLU A 538 -6.15 60.93 -18.94
N ILE A 539 -6.69 60.41 -17.84
CA ILE A 539 -7.46 61.20 -16.87
C ILE A 539 -6.60 62.32 -16.26
N ALA A 540 -5.32 62.04 -15.94
CA ALA A 540 -4.41 63.05 -15.40
C ALA A 540 -4.12 64.18 -16.41
N ILE A 541 -3.96 63.86 -17.69
CA ILE A 541 -3.80 64.86 -18.76
C ILE A 541 -5.05 65.75 -18.87
N TYR A 542 -6.25 65.15 -18.85
CA TYR A 542 -7.50 65.93 -18.86
C TYR A 542 -7.63 66.85 -17.64
N ARG A 543 -7.24 66.37 -16.45
CA ARG A 543 -7.20 67.20 -15.24
C ARG A 543 -6.23 68.37 -15.38
N GLN A 544 -5.04 68.14 -15.93
CA GLN A 544 -4.05 69.20 -16.15
C GLN A 544 -4.54 70.24 -17.16
N GLN A 545 -5.12 69.81 -18.30
CA GLN A 545 -5.70 70.74 -19.29
C GLN A 545 -6.78 71.64 -18.68
N SER A 546 -7.60 71.10 -17.77
CA SER A 546 -8.60 71.88 -17.03
C SER A 546 -7.95 72.95 -16.13
N VAL A 547 -6.84 72.59 -15.45
CA VAL A 547 -6.06 73.53 -14.64
C VAL A 547 -5.43 74.64 -15.51
N ASP A 548 -4.79 74.28 -16.61
CA ASP A 548 -4.15 75.25 -17.52
C ASP A 548 -5.19 76.21 -18.12
N MET A 549 -6.39 75.72 -18.46
CA MET A 549 -7.50 76.54 -18.95
C MET A 549 -8.01 77.52 -17.87
N MET A 550 -8.02 77.11 -16.60
CA MET A 550 -8.34 77.98 -15.48
C MET A 550 -7.26 79.06 -15.26
N GLU A 551 -6.00 78.75 -15.52
CA GLU A 551 -4.88 79.70 -15.44
C GLU A 551 -4.92 80.74 -16.58
N ILE A 552 -5.23 80.30 -17.82
CA ILE A 552 -5.52 81.20 -18.95
C ILE A 552 -6.67 82.15 -18.60
N THR A 553 -7.73 81.64 -17.96
CA THR A 553 -8.88 82.45 -17.52
C THR A 553 -8.48 83.49 -16.47
N LYS A 554 -7.65 83.12 -15.49
CA LYS A 554 -7.08 84.07 -14.51
C LYS A 554 -6.20 85.14 -15.16
N THR A 555 -5.42 84.76 -16.17
CA THR A 555 -4.53 85.68 -16.89
C THR A 555 -5.32 86.67 -17.76
N LEU A 556 -6.42 86.22 -18.38
CA LEU A 556 -7.35 87.08 -19.10
C LEU A 556 -8.11 88.03 -18.16
N ALA A 557 -8.49 87.57 -16.97
CA ALA A 557 -9.18 88.38 -15.96
C ALA A 557 -8.29 89.49 -15.34
N ASN A 558 -6.96 89.33 -15.36
CA ASN A 558 -6.00 90.31 -14.84
C ASN A 558 -5.57 91.39 -15.85
N ARG A 559 -6.16 91.45 -17.06
CA ARG A 559 -5.97 92.58 -17.96
C ARG A 559 -6.92 93.73 -17.57
N PRO A 560 -6.44 94.96 -17.30
CA PRO A 560 -7.31 96.06 -16.95
C PRO A 560 -8.21 96.44 -18.13
N ILE A 561 -9.52 96.34 -17.93
CA ILE A 561 -10.54 96.83 -18.85
C ILE A 561 -10.71 98.34 -18.58
N HIS A 562 -10.39 99.19 -19.56
CA HIS A 562 -10.76 100.62 -19.52
C HIS A 562 -12.20 100.78 -20.01
N VAL A 563 -13.10 101.21 -19.12
CA VAL A 563 -14.46 101.65 -19.47
C VAL A 563 -14.65 103.06 -18.93
N GLU A 564 -14.75 104.05 -19.83
CA GLU A 564 -15.16 105.42 -19.51
C GLU A 564 -16.67 105.47 -19.27
N ALA A 565 -17.09 105.91 -18.08
CA ALA A 565 -18.49 106.11 -17.73
C ALA A 565 -18.97 107.50 -18.15
N LYS A 566 -19.99 107.56 -19.02
CA LYS A 566 -20.77 108.77 -19.31
C LYS A 566 -22.16 108.60 -18.72
N ALA A 567 -22.51 109.46 -17.77
CA ALA A 567 -23.79 109.41 -17.05
C ALA A 567 -24.99 109.70 -17.95
N MET A 568 -26.04 108.88 -17.87
CA MET A 568 -27.40 109.27 -18.24
C MET A 568 -28.44 108.50 -17.42
N SER A 569 -29.48 109.24 -17.04
CA SER A 569 -30.63 108.87 -16.21
C SER A 569 -31.62 107.93 -16.91
N ASN A 570 -32.41 107.21 -16.10
CA ASN A 570 -33.62 106.43 -16.37
C ASN A 570 -33.49 105.08 -17.10
N SER A 571 -33.80 103.99 -16.40
CA SER A 571 -34.88 103.04 -16.74
C SER A 571 -34.91 101.86 -15.76
N ASN A 572 -36.12 101.33 -15.51
CA ASN A 572 -36.34 100.07 -14.80
C ASN A 572 -35.71 98.93 -15.60
N ASP A 573 -34.93 98.07 -14.93
CA ASP A 573 -34.63 96.74 -15.47
C ASP A 573 -34.66 95.68 -14.38
N SER A 574 -35.28 94.56 -14.75
CA SER A 574 -35.56 93.40 -13.91
C SER A 574 -34.63 92.27 -14.34
N SER A 575 -33.62 91.93 -13.53
CA SER A 575 -32.95 90.62 -13.56
C SER A 575 -31.96 90.45 -12.39
N PRO A 576 -31.71 89.19 -11.95
CA PRO A 576 -31.41 88.88 -10.57
C PRO A 576 -29.92 88.96 -10.20
N ASN A 577 -29.72 89.22 -8.91
CA ASN A 577 -28.45 89.16 -8.21
C ASN A 577 -27.85 87.73 -8.30
N ILE A 578 -26.72 87.57 -8.97
CA ILE A 578 -25.90 86.35 -8.92
C ILE A 578 -24.79 86.59 -7.90
N THR A 579 -24.87 85.92 -6.75
CA THR A 579 -23.79 85.87 -5.77
C THR A 579 -22.86 84.69 -6.04
N ILE A 580 -21.56 84.99 -5.95
CA ILE A 580 -20.42 84.10 -6.16
C ILE A 580 -20.44 82.97 -5.13
N ARG A 581 -20.66 81.73 -5.57
CA ARG A 581 -20.38 80.52 -4.78
C ARG A 581 -20.24 79.28 -5.66
N ASP A 582 -19.31 79.26 -6.61
CA ASP A 582 -19.14 78.07 -7.46
C ASP A 582 -17.74 77.88 -8.07
N ILE A 583 -16.68 78.27 -7.36
CA ILE A 583 -15.32 77.96 -7.79
C ILE A 583 -14.47 77.60 -6.57
N ASN A 584 -14.55 76.34 -6.13
CA ASN A 584 -13.39 75.64 -5.57
C ASN A 584 -13.64 74.12 -5.44
N ASN A 585 -12.70 73.37 -6.02
CA ASN A 585 -12.35 71.97 -5.77
C ASN A 585 -13.32 70.85 -6.16
N SER A 586 -12.88 70.08 -7.16
CA SER A 586 -13.24 68.68 -7.40
C SER A 586 -12.77 67.74 -6.28
N ALA A 587 -13.13 68.06 -5.04
CA ALA A 587 -13.16 67.13 -3.94
C ALA A 587 -14.64 66.87 -3.66
N VAL A 588 -15.05 65.61 -3.51
CA VAL A 588 -16.41 65.26 -3.12
C VAL A 588 -16.70 65.95 -1.78
N ASN A 589 -17.43 67.07 -1.82
CA ASN A 589 -17.80 67.82 -0.63
C ASN A 589 -18.94 67.09 0.06
N PHE A 590 -18.59 66.00 0.74
CA PHE A 590 -19.55 65.11 1.38
C PHE A 590 -20.48 65.85 2.34
N GLY A 591 -19.99 66.88 3.03
CA GLY A 591 -20.80 67.74 3.90
C GLY A 591 -21.89 68.52 3.15
N GLU A 592 -21.62 68.96 1.92
CA GLU A 592 -22.62 69.63 1.08
C GLU A 592 -23.66 68.62 0.56
N ILE A 593 -23.23 67.42 0.16
CA ILE A 593 -24.13 66.34 -0.27
C ILE A 593 -25.07 65.92 0.87
N ILE A 594 -24.55 65.76 2.09
CA ILE A 594 -25.36 65.43 3.27
C ILE A 594 -26.31 66.58 3.63
N GLY A 595 -25.87 67.84 3.52
CA GLY A 595 -26.74 69.01 3.68
C GLY A 595 -27.91 68.99 2.70
N ASP A 596 -27.63 68.69 1.43
CA ASP A 596 -28.61 68.55 0.35
C ASP A 596 -29.61 67.41 0.58
N VAL A 597 -29.12 66.25 1.00
CA VAL A 597 -29.93 65.07 1.35
C VAL A 597 -30.86 65.42 2.50
N THR A 598 -30.33 66.05 3.56
CA THR A 598 -31.08 66.47 4.74
C THR A 598 -32.16 67.49 4.38
N ASN A 599 -31.85 68.46 3.52
CA ASN A 599 -32.83 69.44 3.02
C ASN A 599 -33.95 68.75 2.24
N THR A 600 -33.61 67.80 1.39
CA THR A 600 -34.58 67.02 0.61
C THR A 600 -35.49 66.17 1.52
N ILE A 601 -34.92 65.52 2.54
CA ILE A 601 -35.69 64.77 3.54
C ILE A 601 -36.61 65.72 4.34
N ASN A 602 -36.14 66.93 4.65
CA ASN A 602 -36.93 67.90 5.40
C ASN A 602 -38.13 68.45 4.64
N GLN A 603 -38.07 68.47 3.31
CA GLN A 603 -39.16 68.88 2.42
C GLN A 603 -40.27 67.83 2.28
N ILE A 604 -40.11 66.62 2.84
CA ILE A 604 -41.20 65.65 2.94
C ILE A 604 -42.26 66.22 3.89
N ALA A 605 -43.49 66.38 3.40
CA ALA A 605 -44.61 66.93 4.16
C ALA A 605 -45.03 65.98 5.30
N ALA A 606 -44.41 66.16 6.47
CA ALA A 606 -44.64 65.35 7.67
C ALA A 606 -46.07 65.48 8.21
N ASP A 607 -46.73 66.60 7.92
CA ASP A 607 -48.06 66.96 8.43
C ASP A 607 -49.20 66.26 7.66
N ALA A 608 -48.87 65.57 6.56
CA ALA A 608 -49.84 64.97 5.64
C ALA A 608 -50.20 63.51 5.96
N SER A 609 -49.35 62.76 6.67
CA SER A 609 -49.61 61.35 7.05
C SER A 609 -48.60 60.83 8.10
N PRO A 610 -49.01 59.95 9.05
CA PRO A 610 -48.09 59.26 9.95
C PRO A 610 -46.95 58.51 9.24
N GLU A 611 -47.22 58.01 8.03
CA GLU A 611 -46.25 57.27 7.21
C GLU A 611 -45.13 58.19 6.69
N ASN A 612 -45.45 59.45 6.38
CA ASN A 612 -44.45 60.45 5.96
C ASN A 612 -43.54 60.87 7.13
N ALA A 613 -44.11 60.98 8.34
CA ALA A 613 -43.33 61.25 9.55
C ALA A 613 -42.38 60.08 9.87
N GLN A 614 -42.85 58.85 9.72
CA GLN A 614 -42.04 57.64 9.90
C GLN A 614 -40.94 57.52 8.83
N LEU A 615 -41.27 57.78 7.56
CA LEU A 615 -40.32 57.76 6.46
C LEU A 615 -39.20 58.78 6.67
N LYS A 616 -39.57 60.01 7.06
CA LYS A 616 -38.61 61.08 7.36
C LYS A 616 -37.62 60.67 8.46
N ALA A 617 -38.11 60.06 9.54
CA ALA A 617 -37.26 59.59 10.63
C ALA A 617 -36.30 58.47 10.18
N LEU A 618 -36.77 57.52 9.37
CA LEU A 618 -35.94 56.42 8.86
C LEU A 618 -34.85 56.91 7.89
N LEU A 619 -35.17 57.87 7.01
CA LEU A 619 -34.19 58.44 6.09
C LEU A 619 -33.13 59.28 6.82
N GLN A 620 -33.51 59.96 7.91
CA GLN A 620 -32.54 60.65 8.78
C GLN A 620 -31.62 59.67 9.50
N GLU A 621 -32.16 58.56 10.04
CA GLU A 621 -31.37 57.50 10.68
C GLU A 621 -30.36 56.88 9.70
N LEU A 622 -30.78 56.60 8.46
CA LEU A 622 -29.88 56.10 7.40
C LEU A 622 -28.81 57.12 7.02
N THR A 623 -29.17 58.40 6.86
CA THR A 623 -28.22 59.47 6.53
C THR A 623 -27.14 59.59 7.61
N GLN A 624 -27.55 59.56 8.88
CA GLN A 624 -26.62 59.62 10.01
C GLN A 624 -25.73 58.37 10.06
N ALA A 625 -26.28 57.19 9.79
CA ALA A 625 -25.51 55.95 9.78
C ALA A 625 -24.44 55.96 8.68
N ILE A 626 -24.74 56.50 7.49
CA ILE A 626 -23.77 56.67 6.40
C ILE A 626 -22.65 57.64 6.79
N GLU A 627 -22.99 58.75 7.45
CA GLU A 627 -22.01 59.77 7.84
C GLU A 627 -20.96 59.22 8.81
N ILE A 628 -21.41 58.45 9.82
CA ILE A 628 -20.56 57.93 10.89
C ILE A 628 -19.88 56.59 10.57
N ASP A 629 -20.23 55.93 9.48
CA ASP A 629 -19.67 54.62 9.15
C ASP A 629 -18.17 54.75 8.79
N SER A 630 -17.31 53.95 9.41
CA SER A 630 -15.86 54.02 9.21
C SER A 630 -15.35 53.11 8.08
N HIS A 631 -16.20 52.24 7.52
CA HIS A 631 -15.83 51.26 6.52
C HIS A 631 -16.03 51.74 5.07
N LEU A 632 -16.81 52.80 4.88
CA LEU A 632 -17.01 53.45 3.58
C LEU A 632 -16.03 54.61 3.37
N ASP A 633 -15.47 54.72 2.18
CA ASP A 633 -14.69 55.90 1.80
C ASP A 633 -15.58 57.11 1.45
N ALA A 634 -14.97 58.27 1.18
CA ALA A 634 -15.72 59.51 0.94
C ALA A 634 -16.60 59.48 -0.33
N GLU A 635 -16.20 58.72 -1.35
CA GLU A 635 -16.92 58.59 -2.61
C GLU A 635 -18.09 57.60 -2.45
N GLU A 636 -17.85 56.47 -1.77
CA GLU A 636 -18.88 55.49 -1.43
C GLU A 636 -19.94 56.08 -0.48
N LYS A 637 -19.52 56.87 0.51
CA LYS A 637 -20.45 57.62 1.37
C LYS A 637 -21.30 58.60 0.59
N ALA A 638 -20.71 59.33 -0.35
CA ALA A 638 -21.43 60.27 -1.20
C ALA A 638 -22.43 59.56 -2.12
N GLU A 639 -22.07 58.40 -2.66
CA GLU A 639 -22.97 57.60 -3.50
C GLU A 639 -24.14 57.02 -2.68
N ALA A 640 -23.86 56.49 -1.49
CA ALA A 640 -24.88 56.00 -0.57
C ALA A 640 -25.85 57.12 -0.13
N ALA A 641 -25.33 58.30 0.22
CA ALA A 641 -26.14 59.48 0.56
C ALA A 641 -27.02 59.92 -0.62
N ASN A 642 -26.50 59.91 -1.84
CA ASN A 642 -27.27 60.23 -3.04
C ASN A 642 -28.41 59.21 -3.31
N GLN A 643 -28.26 57.93 -2.92
CA GLN A 643 -29.37 56.99 -2.98
C GLN A 643 -30.48 57.35 -1.99
N VAL A 644 -30.13 57.77 -0.77
CA VAL A 644 -31.11 58.26 0.22
C VAL A 644 -31.87 59.49 -0.32
N LYS A 645 -31.18 60.41 -1.01
CA LYS A 645 -31.81 61.56 -1.69
C LYS A 645 -32.86 61.12 -2.72
N LYS A 646 -32.57 60.10 -3.55
CA LYS A 646 -33.52 59.59 -4.55
C LYS A 646 -34.77 58.99 -3.92
N ILE A 647 -34.60 58.29 -2.79
CA ILE A 647 -35.73 57.74 -2.02
C ILE A 647 -36.59 58.89 -1.47
N ALA A 648 -35.96 59.92 -0.90
CA ALA A 648 -36.67 61.11 -0.43
C ALA A 648 -37.43 61.83 -1.57
N GLN A 649 -36.82 61.98 -2.75
CA GLN A 649 -37.46 62.62 -3.91
C GLN A 649 -38.67 61.86 -4.43
N ALA A 650 -38.61 60.52 -4.48
CA ALA A 650 -39.75 59.71 -4.89
C ALA A 650 -40.93 59.85 -3.92
N SER A 651 -40.66 60.02 -2.62
CA SER A 651 -41.72 60.25 -1.63
C SER A 651 -42.41 61.61 -1.75
N GLN A 652 -41.73 62.61 -2.32
CA GLN A 652 -42.32 63.94 -2.56
C GLN A 652 -43.25 63.96 -3.77
N ASN A 653 -43.12 63.00 -4.70
CA ASN A 653 -43.89 62.94 -5.93
C ASN A 653 -44.32 61.49 -6.24
N PRO A 654 -45.26 60.94 -5.45
CA PRO A 654 -45.55 59.51 -5.44
C PRO A 654 -46.09 58.96 -6.78
N ASP A 655 -46.73 59.82 -7.58
CA ASP A 655 -47.31 59.46 -8.88
C ASP A 655 -46.28 59.38 -10.02
N ASP A 656 -45.02 59.80 -9.80
CA ASP A 656 -43.94 59.71 -10.79
C ASP A 656 -43.33 58.30 -10.80
N ALA A 657 -43.81 57.47 -11.73
CA ALA A 657 -43.31 56.11 -11.94
C ALA A 657 -41.79 56.03 -12.24
N GLY A 658 -41.21 57.10 -12.81
CA GLY A 658 -39.77 57.19 -13.06
C GLY A 658 -38.97 57.37 -11.78
N LEU A 659 -39.46 58.20 -10.85
CA LEU A 659 -38.88 58.39 -9.53
C LEU A 659 -39.08 57.16 -8.64
N GLN A 660 -40.24 56.51 -8.71
CA GLN A 660 -40.50 55.26 -7.98
C GLN A 660 -39.52 54.14 -8.38
N ASN A 661 -39.30 53.94 -9.68
CA ASN A 661 -38.30 52.98 -10.17
C ASN A 661 -36.87 53.32 -9.73
N LYS A 662 -36.52 54.62 -9.64
CA LYS A 662 -35.22 55.06 -9.13
C LYS A 662 -35.09 54.81 -7.62
N ALA A 663 -36.15 54.98 -6.85
CA ALA A 663 -36.17 54.69 -5.42
C ALA A 663 -36.02 53.20 -5.14
N GLN A 664 -36.69 52.32 -5.89
CA GLN A 664 -36.50 50.87 -5.76
C GLN A 664 -35.05 50.46 -6.01
N ARG A 665 -34.42 51.01 -7.05
CA ARG A 665 -33.00 50.76 -7.35
C ARG A 665 -32.08 51.30 -6.25
N ALA A 666 -32.41 52.48 -5.70
CA ALA A 666 -31.69 53.07 -4.59
C ALA A 666 -31.75 52.19 -3.33
N VAL A 667 -32.92 51.60 -3.02
CA VAL A 667 -33.08 50.65 -1.92
C VAL A 667 -32.24 49.39 -2.13
N ASN A 668 -32.32 48.76 -3.32
CA ASN A 668 -31.54 47.55 -3.62
C ASN A 668 -30.02 47.81 -3.54
N PHE A 669 -29.57 49.00 -3.93
CA PHE A 669 -28.18 49.41 -3.81
C PHE A 669 -27.75 49.51 -2.34
N LEU A 670 -28.54 50.18 -1.49
CA LEU A 670 -28.27 50.26 -0.05
C LEU A 670 -28.31 48.88 0.63
N GLU A 671 -29.17 47.97 0.18
CA GLU A 671 -29.19 46.58 0.66
C GLU A 671 -27.91 45.82 0.28
N THR A 672 -27.39 46.07 -0.92
CA THR A 672 -26.13 45.46 -1.40
C THR A 672 -24.95 45.95 -0.57
N ILE A 673 -24.88 47.26 -0.29
CA ILE A 673 -23.88 47.83 0.62
C ILE A 673 -23.99 47.19 2.01
N ALA A 674 -25.20 47.10 2.57
CA ALA A 674 -25.41 46.53 3.89
C ALA A 674 -24.97 45.06 3.99
N LYS A 675 -25.12 44.26 2.92
CA LYS A 675 -24.66 42.85 2.87
C LYS A 675 -23.14 42.71 2.78
N ALA A 676 -22.46 43.71 2.21
CA ALA A 676 -21.01 43.74 2.11
C ALA A 676 -20.32 44.20 3.42
N LEU A 677 -21.07 44.87 4.30
CA LEU A 677 -20.59 45.34 5.60
C LEU A 677 -20.76 44.27 6.69
N GLU A 678 -19.96 44.36 7.75
CA GLU A 678 -20.13 43.49 8.91
C GLU A 678 -21.52 43.69 9.56
N PRO A 679 -22.20 42.62 10.02
CA PRO A 679 -23.53 42.71 10.63
C PRO A 679 -23.61 43.61 11.88
N ALA A 680 -22.47 43.86 12.52
CA ALA A 680 -22.36 44.74 13.70
C ALA A 680 -22.21 46.23 13.34
N SER A 681 -21.99 46.57 12.06
CA SER A 681 -21.87 47.97 11.63
C SER A 681 -23.20 48.72 11.82
N LYS A 682 -23.11 49.98 12.24
CA LYS A 682 -24.30 50.82 12.46
C LYS A 682 -25.09 51.01 11.16
N LEU A 683 -24.41 51.08 10.02
CA LEU A 683 -25.05 51.19 8.72
C LEU A 683 -25.78 49.91 8.30
N ALA A 684 -25.19 48.72 8.48
CA ALA A 684 -25.89 47.47 8.18
C ALA A 684 -27.16 47.30 9.04
N GLN A 685 -27.08 47.64 10.33
CA GLN A 685 -28.24 47.60 11.24
C GLN A 685 -29.32 48.61 10.84
N ALA A 686 -28.93 49.84 10.50
CA ALA A 686 -29.86 50.87 10.04
C ALA A 686 -30.55 50.45 8.74
N CYS A 687 -29.81 49.89 7.76
CA CYS A 687 -30.37 49.37 6.52
C CYS A 687 -31.33 48.18 6.75
N GLN A 688 -30.96 47.23 7.60
CA GLN A 688 -31.80 46.06 7.90
C GLN A 688 -33.15 46.47 8.54
N LYS A 689 -33.15 47.52 9.35
CA LYS A 689 -34.33 48.06 10.00
C LYS A 689 -35.16 48.95 9.07
N ALA A 690 -34.52 49.85 8.33
CA ALA A 690 -35.20 50.91 7.59
C ALA A 690 -35.69 50.48 6.20
N LEU A 691 -34.89 49.73 5.44
CA LEU A 691 -35.20 49.44 4.03
C LEU A 691 -36.53 48.68 3.83
N PRO A 692 -36.88 47.65 4.62
CA PRO A 692 -38.16 46.95 4.47
C PRO A 692 -39.38 47.85 4.75
N ILE A 693 -39.23 48.79 5.69
CA ILE A 693 -40.30 49.74 6.05
C ILE A 693 -40.45 50.79 4.94
N ILE A 694 -39.33 51.27 4.39
CA ILE A 694 -39.30 52.23 3.28
C ILE A 694 -39.99 51.64 2.03
N LEU A 695 -39.70 50.38 1.68
CA LEU A 695 -40.35 49.69 0.56
C LEU A 695 -41.86 49.64 0.74
N LYS A 696 -42.32 49.29 1.95
CA LYS A 696 -43.73 49.23 2.28
C LYS A 696 -44.42 50.60 2.16
N ILE A 697 -43.77 51.68 2.61
CA ILE A 697 -44.32 53.05 2.52
C ILE A 697 -44.39 53.52 1.06
N LEU A 698 -43.44 53.12 0.22
CA LEU A 698 -43.43 53.46 -1.21
C LEU A 698 -44.32 52.55 -2.07
N GLY A 699 -44.93 51.51 -1.50
CA GLY A 699 -45.90 50.64 -2.17
C GLY A 699 -45.28 49.50 -3.01
N PHE A 700 -44.08 49.04 -2.65
CA PHE A 700 -43.37 47.93 -3.32
C PHE A 700 -43.50 46.58 -2.62
#